data_AF-A0A8J2UJ62-F1
#
_entry.id   AF-A0A8J2UJ62-F1
#
_cell.length_a   1.000
_cell.length_b   1.000
_cell.length_c   1.000
_cell.angle_alpha   90.00
_cell.angle_beta   90.00
_cell.angle_gamma   90.00
#
_symmetry.space_group_name_H-M   'P 1'
#
loop_
_entity.id
_entity.type
_entity.pdbx_description
1 polymer ?
#
loop_
_entity_poly.entity_id
_entity_poly.type
_entity_poly.pdbx_seq_one_letter_code
_entity_poly.pdbx_strand_id
1 'polypeptide(L)'
;MRPYFFHISLYDLASMGTLFPGLTLALLLGFAKRVDQKANLFLGSALAVIVLKTGGLTPLFLPALGPLLYFYVRQLTFPDRRFRRKDALHFCSLLVGFWMPAWLVLISVIIYLCLSHRLIEDFYRRLRPVLMDRPRFAFRRLDRALLLLGLVCGLSLFGDPFYLTVAFVLIGMAVEAMLKPDSGVQLSTPITDRSDAREKGRRLKEAVAANRLYEDAELTLATLAAKLKMHPHDLSRIINMGLEKNFSDFINEFRVRDIVRKMEDPAYDRVTLLGIAYESGFNSKTTFNRVFKEMTGKTPVEYKNSLKKEVSIDKLALRRRIRPVILRSDGLPRWAAKTSKRNSMLRNYLKIAYRQFLRQKMYAAIKIGGFALGIAACLLIGLYIRDEMGHDQMYPGADRIYRLEAQGLYTGADWPAPLSGAIQKDFPEVACSGRMAPNMGIELRGANQAQNTYEEFYLYADQAFLDAFQLPVVSGDGKTALKEPLTVVISKTMADKYYHGQNPIGQVMYLDNDKAQPYRISAVIADIPTTSHLHPFNFILTLAGKEFWEGEQNSWGNYNYWVYIKLKAGIDAAAFEKKLNAGLIKKYVLPEFLKEGMKDAEKQAYKLHFYLEPVEDINLYSYDMPDGFPHGDIRFVWLFGAIAAFILVIACINFINLSTAKSANRAKEVGLRKVLGSYRSSLIHQFLIESMLYSLVSFILGLLIAWLVLPYFNRLAAKSLAIPWGEWWLVPVILVAAMIVGAFAGLYPAFYLSRFRPAQVLKGTIAGGSKSLMLRNGLVVFQFAASIVLIISTIVIYDQTHFILNRKVGFDKDQVMVLRGTNTLGDQNIKEFKNELARMASVKSVSISDYLPIPGTRRNGNTFWIEGRAKIDEGVGGQHWQVDDTYLKTMGIKLVEGRNFSRDIADDTAGQTAIINQRMAQRLNLKDPIGKLITNGRTFRVIGVVQDFNFESLRGEIEPMLLHYELSPSMMTIKCSGGDVRQTVAEVSALWKKFSLDQPIRYTFLDQDFAAMYDDVVRTGSILTSFAVLAITIACLGLFALSAFMAEQRSKEIGVRKVLGASVQGITALLSIDFIKLVLLAILIASPIAWWAMNKWLQNFAYKITISWWMFATAGLGAVLIALMTVSFQSVKAALANPVKSLRSE
;
A
#
# COMPACT_ATOMS: atom_id res chain seq x y z
N MET A 1 25.13 -10.15 9.61
CA MET A 1 24.22 -11.07 10.35
C MET A 1 22.92 -10.38 10.73
N ARG A 2 21.89 -10.57 9.90
CA ARG A 2 20.47 -10.32 10.20
C ARG A 2 19.67 -11.02 9.08
N PRO A 3 19.12 -12.22 9.30
CA PRO A 3 18.30 -12.90 8.31
C PRO A 3 16.90 -12.28 8.34
N TYR A 4 16.70 -11.18 7.62
CA TYR A 4 15.38 -10.57 7.40
C TYR A 4 14.91 -10.88 5.99
N PHE A 5 14.49 -12.13 5.76
CA PHE A 5 13.68 -12.45 4.59
C PHE A 5 12.53 -13.32 5.04
N PHE A 6 11.41 -12.65 5.33
CA PHE A 6 10.09 -13.25 5.59
C PHE A 6 10.10 -14.61 6.30
N HIS A 7 10.63 -14.67 7.52
CA HIS A 7 9.84 -15.36 8.52
C HIS A 7 8.58 -14.51 8.66
N ILE A 8 7.48 -14.93 8.03
CA ILE A 8 6.16 -14.51 8.52
C ILE A 8 6.11 -15.10 9.92
N SER A 9 6.58 -14.31 10.88
CA SER A 9 6.52 -14.70 12.26
C SER A 9 5.05 -14.84 12.63
N LEU A 10 4.75 -15.64 13.64
CA LEU A 10 3.39 -15.69 14.19
C LEU A 10 2.89 -14.28 14.55
N TYR A 11 3.82 -13.36 14.83
CA TYR A 11 3.56 -11.93 15.01
C TYR A 11 3.11 -11.21 13.72
N ASP A 12 3.74 -11.44 12.56
CA ASP A 12 3.32 -10.80 11.29
C ASP A 12 1.95 -11.30 10.82
N LEU A 13 1.69 -12.58 11.01
CA LEU A 13 0.40 -13.18 10.68
C LEU A 13 -0.70 -12.69 11.64
N ALA A 14 -0.37 -12.58 12.93
CA ALA A 14 -1.27 -11.98 13.91
C ALA A 14 -1.46 -10.47 13.71
N SER A 15 -0.42 -9.73 13.30
CA SER A 15 -0.50 -8.28 13.09
C SER A 15 -1.39 -7.96 11.88
N MET A 16 -1.23 -8.71 10.77
CA MET A 16 -2.16 -8.67 9.64
C MET A 16 -3.57 -9.12 10.04
N GLY A 17 -3.67 -10.13 10.89
CA GLY A 17 -4.93 -10.59 11.49
C GLY A 17 -5.61 -9.56 12.39
N THR A 18 -4.88 -8.63 13.00
CA THR A 18 -5.43 -7.53 13.83
C THR A 18 -5.76 -6.28 13.03
N LEU A 19 -5.09 -6.04 11.90
CA LEU A 19 -5.35 -4.91 11.00
C LEU A 19 -6.82 -4.83 10.58
N PHE A 20 -7.36 -5.94 10.11
CA PHE A 20 -8.72 -6.02 9.60
C PHE A 20 -9.81 -5.86 10.67
N PRO A 21 -9.86 -6.69 11.73
CA PRO A 21 -10.83 -6.54 12.82
C PRO A 21 -10.68 -5.21 13.54
N GLY A 22 -9.44 -4.73 13.72
CA GLY A 22 -9.15 -3.47 14.40
C GLY A 22 -9.66 -2.24 13.66
N LEU A 23 -9.35 -2.10 12.36
CA LEU A 23 -9.85 -0.99 11.53
C LEU A 23 -11.37 -1.04 11.35
N THR A 24 -11.94 -2.23 11.18
CA THR A 24 -13.39 -2.38 11.07
C THR A 24 -14.10 -1.97 12.36
N LEU A 25 -13.62 -2.42 13.53
CA LEU A 25 -14.13 -2.00 14.84
C LEU A 25 -13.95 -0.50 15.10
N ALA A 26 -12.83 0.07 14.69
CA ALA A 26 -12.56 1.51 14.81
C ALA A 26 -13.60 2.35 14.04
N LEU A 27 -13.86 1.97 12.78
CA LEU A 27 -14.89 2.60 11.95
C LEU A 27 -16.28 2.41 12.55
N LEU A 28 -16.58 1.21 13.03
CA LEU A 28 -17.83 0.85 13.67
C LEU A 28 -18.15 1.71 14.90
N LEU A 29 -17.16 1.92 15.78
CA LEU A 29 -17.27 2.77 16.95
C LEU A 29 -17.51 4.24 16.58
N GLY A 30 -16.83 4.74 15.56
CA GLY A 30 -16.97 6.13 15.12
C GLY A 30 -18.34 6.46 14.48
N PHE A 31 -18.96 5.49 13.81
CA PHE A 31 -20.18 5.72 13.03
C PHE A 31 -21.47 5.17 13.63
N ALA A 32 -21.42 4.32 14.66
CA ALA A 32 -22.62 3.83 15.33
C ALA A 32 -23.36 4.95 16.10
N LYS A 33 -24.64 5.19 15.79
CA LYS A 33 -25.52 6.04 16.62
C LYS A 33 -25.77 5.35 17.97
N ARG A 34 -25.16 5.87 19.05
CA ARG A 34 -25.32 5.42 20.44
C ARG A 34 -25.43 6.60 21.40
N VAL A 35 -25.88 6.34 22.62
CA VAL A 35 -25.89 7.31 23.73
C VAL A 35 -24.47 7.87 23.97
N ASP A 36 -23.43 7.05 23.83
CA ASP A 36 -22.02 7.42 24.07
C ASP A 36 -21.20 7.69 22.79
N GLN A 37 -21.85 8.11 21.69
CA GLN A 37 -21.18 8.23 20.37
C GLN A 37 -19.89 9.08 20.40
N LYS A 38 -19.85 10.16 21.19
CA LYS A 38 -18.65 11.00 21.31
C LYS A 38 -17.48 10.28 21.96
N ALA A 39 -17.75 9.46 22.99
CA ALA A 39 -16.72 8.66 23.64
C ALA A 39 -16.19 7.60 22.66
N ASN A 40 -17.09 6.88 22.00
CA ASN A 40 -16.74 5.83 21.06
C ASN A 40 -15.89 6.34 19.87
N LEU A 41 -16.04 7.59 19.45
CA LEU A 41 -15.17 8.21 18.45
C LEU A 41 -13.71 8.25 18.89
N PHE A 42 -13.44 8.61 20.15
CA PHE A 42 -12.10 8.64 20.71
C PHE A 42 -11.50 7.24 20.84
N LEU A 43 -12.29 6.26 21.31
CA LEU A 43 -11.86 4.85 21.38
C LEU A 43 -11.56 4.27 20.00
N GLY A 44 -12.43 4.54 19.01
CA GLY A 44 -12.21 4.09 17.64
C GLY A 44 -10.97 4.72 17.01
N SER A 45 -10.71 5.99 17.31
CA SER A 45 -9.48 6.67 16.86
C SER A 45 -8.23 6.08 17.51
N ALA A 46 -8.28 5.77 18.82
CA ALA A 46 -7.16 5.13 19.52
C ALA A 46 -6.88 3.71 18.95
N LEU A 47 -7.94 2.97 18.64
CA LEU A 47 -7.84 1.67 18.01
C LEU A 47 -7.23 1.76 16.61
N ALA A 48 -7.61 2.75 15.79
CA ALA A 48 -7.00 2.96 14.49
C ALA A 48 -5.48 3.26 14.60
N VAL A 49 -5.10 4.10 15.57
CA VAL A 49 -3.68 4.45 15.81
C VAL A 49 -2.84 3.22 16.15
N ILE A 50 -3.29 2.38 17.08
CA ILE A 50 -2.51 1.20 17.48
C ILE A 50 -2.45 0.17 16.37
N VAL A 51 -3.56 -0.03 15.64
CA VAL A 51 -3.69 -1.05 14.60
C VAL A 51 -2.84 -0.70 13.38
N LEU A 52 -2.74 0.59 13.03
CA LEU A 52 -1.81 1.07 12.01
C LEU A 52 -0.36 0.85 12.44
N LYS A 53 -0.01 1.14 13.70
CA LYS A 53 1.34 0.90 14.22
C LYS A 53 1.71 -0.59 14.22
N THR A 54 0.82 -1.49 14.64
CA THR A 54 1.07 -2.95 14.61
C THR A 54 1.20 -3.47 13.19
N GLY A 55 0.50 -2.86 12.23
CA GLY A 55 0.62 -3.15 10.81
C GLY A 55 1.86 -2.57 10.12
N GLY A 56 2.83 -2.02 10.87
CA GLY A 56 4.03 -1.37 10.33
C GLY A 56 3.78 0.02 9.71
N LEU A 57 2.55 0.52 9.74
CA LEU A 57 2.14 1.79 9.13
C LEU A 57 2.22 2.94 10.15
N THR A 58 3.29 3.73 10.04
CA THR A 58 3.49 5.08 10.60
C THR A 58 3.55 5.24 12.15
N PRO A 59 4.71 5.65 12.73
CA PRO A 59 4.79 6.03 14.15
C PRO A 59 4.19 7.41 14.47
N LEU A 60 3.85 8.20 13.44
CA LEU A 60 3.43 9.61 13.55
C LEU A 60 2.25 9.82 14.50
N PHE A 61 1.27 8.90 14.48
CA PHE A 61 0.04 9.05 15.27
C PHE A 61 0.11 8.43 16.66
N LEU A 62 1.16 7.67 16.97
CA LEU A 62 1.32 6.97 18.25
C LEU A 62 1.24 7.91 19.47
N PRO A 63 1.78 9.15 19.45
CA PRO A 63 1.63 10.11 20.56
C PRO A 63 0.19 10.50 20.89
N ALA A 64 -0.76 10.28 19.98
CA ALA A 64 -2.17 10.57 20.23
C ALA A 64 -2.89 9.48 21.04
N LEU A 65 -2.31 8.27 21.17
CA LEU A 65 -2.97 7.13 21.83
C LEU A 65 -3.41 7.47 23.27
N GLY A 66 -2.50 8.05 24.07
CA GLY A 66 -2.77 8.44 25.45
C GLY A 66 -3.89 9.48 25.58
N PRO A 67 -3.78 10.65 24.93
CA PRO A 67 -4.84 11.66 24.90
C PRO A 67 -6.20 11.11 24.46
N LEU A 68 -6.24 10.26 23.41
CA LEU A 68 -7.48 9.67 22.92
C LEU A 68 -8.17 8.78 23.98
N LEU A 69 -7.40 7.94 24.69
CA LEU A 69 -7.94 7.11 25.77
C LEU A 69 -8.41 7.95 26.97
N TYR A 70 -7.70 9.02 27.30
CA TYR A 70 -8.13 9.97 28.32
C TYR A 70 -9.45 10.65 27.98
N PHE A 71 -9.62 11.14 26.76
CA PHE A 71 -10.87 11.77 26.32
C PHE A 71 -12.03 10.77 26.22
N TYR A 72 -11.76 9.50 25.89
CA TYR A 72 -12.76 8.43 25.97
C TYR A 72 -13.32 8.28 27.40
N VAL A 73 -12.43 8.15 28.39
CA VAL A 73 -12.82 7.98 29.81
C VAL A 73 -13.46 9.25 30.38
N ARG A 74 -12.94 10.43 30.03
CA ARG A 74 -13.52 11.72 30.43
C ARG A 74 -14.94 11.90 29.89
N GLN A 75 -15.21 11.49 28.66
CA GLN A 75 -16.54 11.62 28.07
C GLN A 75 -17.56 10.65 28.71
N LEU A 76 -17.11 9.47 29.16
CA LEU A 76 -17.94 8.51 29.91
C LEU A 76 -18.24 8.96 31.35
N THR A 77 -17.27 9.58 32.01
CA THR A 77 -17.40 10.06 33.41
C THR A 77 -18.07 11.44 33.51
N PHE A 78 -17.99 12.26 32.45
CA PHE A 78 -18.59 13.60 32.37
C PHE A 78 -19.28 13.83 31.01
N PRO A 79 -20.47 13.26 30.77
CA PRO A 79 -21.15 13.35 29.47
C PRO A 79 -21.51 14.79 29.05
N ASP A 80 -21.75 15.70 30.00
CA ASP A 80 -22.15 17.10 29.72
C ASP A 80 -21.00 18.03 29.33
N ARG A 81 -19.74 17.61 29.54
CA ARG A 81 -18.58 18.46 29.27
C ARG A 81 -18.28 18.48 27.76
N ARG A 82 -18.28 19.66 27.14
CA ARG A 82 -17.91 19.84 25.72
C ARG A 82 -16.40 19.97 25.55
N PHE A 83 -15.88 19.43 24.44
CA PHE A 83 -14.49 19.59 24.01
C PHE A 83 -14.21 21.07 23.66
N ARG A 84 -13.23 21.70 24.33
CA ARG A 84 -12.86 23.12 24.14
C ARG A 84 -11.56 23.25 23.35
N ARG A 85 -11.26 24.43 22.80
CA ARG A 85 -9.99 24.68 22.07
C ARG A 85 -8.74 24.39 22.91
N LYS A 86 -8.77 24.64 24.23
CA LYS A 86 -7.68 24.29 25.15
C LYS A 86 -7.43 22.78 25.25
N ASP A 87 -8.46 21.96 25.04
CA ASP A 87 -8.33 20.49 25.05
C ASP A 87 -7.52 19.99 23.83
N ALA A 88 -7.40 20.78 22.75
CA ALA A 88 -6.57 20.43 21.58
C ALA A 88 -5.06 20.47 21.89
N LEU A 89 -4.62 21.18 22.93
CA LEU A 89 -3.21 21.26 23.33
C LEU A 89 -2.66 19.91 23.80
N HIS A 90 -3.53 18.99 24.26
CA HIS A 90 -3.14 17.61 24.60
C HIS A 90 -2.62 16.82 23.40
N PHE A 91 -2.86 17.30 22.17
CA PHE A 91 -2.42 16.69 20.91
C PHE A 91 -1.18 17.39 20.30
N CYS A 92 -0.57 18.38 20.95
CA CYS A 92 0.62 19.07 20.43
C CYS A 92 1.80 18.12 20.18
N SER A 93 1.87 16.99 20.90
CA SER A 93 2.87 15.94 20.67
C SER A 93 2.80 15.31 19.27
N LEU A 94 1.68 15.42 18.54
CA LEU A 94 1.58 14.99 17.15
C LEU A 94 2.46 15.83 16.20
N LEU A 95 2.68 17.11 16.51
CA LEU A 95 3.50 18.01 15.67
C LEU A 95 4.99 17.66 15.74
N VAL A 96 5.42 17.09 16.87
CA VAL A 96 6.83 16.71 17.12
C VAL A 96 7.02 15.19 17.03
N GLY A 97 5.97 14.43 16.70
CA GLY A 97 5.96 12.97 16.74
C GLY A 97 6.99 12.30 15.83
N PHE A 98 7.46 12.98 14.78
CA PHE A 98 8.54 12.51 13.91
C PHE A 98 9.92 12.50 14.61
N TRP A 99 10.12 13.38 15.60
CA TRP A 99 11.37 13.59 16.31
C TRP A 99 11.35 13.03 17.74
N MET A 100 10.20 12.54 18.21
CA MET A 100 10.08 11.98 19.55
C MET A 100 10.59 10.53 19.59
N PRO A 101 11.58 10.20 20.45
CA PRO A 101 11.99 8.83 20.64
C PRO A 101 10.86 8.01 21.31
N ALA A 102 10.78 6.72 20.96
CA ALA A 102 9.65 5.85 21.32
C ALA A 102 9.36 5.77 22.82
N TRP A 103 10.40 5.85 23.66
CA TRP A 103 10.26 5.83 25.12
C TRP A 103 9.51 7.06 25.68
N LEU A 104 9.66 8.25 25.07
CA LEU A 104 8.92 9.46 25.46
C LEU A 104 7.44 9.36 25.11
N VAL A 105 7.13 8.75 23.96
CA VAL A 105 5.74 8.48 23.54
C VAL A 105 5.06 7.56 24.56
N LEU A 106 5.78 6.54 25.02
CA LEU A 106 5.32 5.59 26.04
C LEU A 106 5.04 6.24 27.39
N ILE A 107 5.96 7.08 27.89
CA ILE A 107 5.77 7.84 29.13
C ILE A 107 4.51 8.71 29.04
N SER A 108 4.31 9.38 27.91
CA SER A 108 3.09 10.18 27.66
C SER A 108 1.83 9.32 27.75
N VAL A 109 1.79 8.16 27.08
CA VAL A 109 0.63 7.24 27.13
C VAL A 109 0.35 6.78 28.57
N ILE A 110 1.38 6.41 29.33
CA ILE A 110 1.24 5.97 30.73
C ILE A 110 0.68 7.09 31.61
N ILE A 111 1.18 8.32 31.47
CA ILE A 111 0.66 9.49 32.20
C ILE A 111 -0.83 9.68 31.94
N TYR A 112 -1.28 9.61 30.69
CA TYR A 112 -2.70 9.74 30.35
C TYR A 112 -3.55 8.58 30.84
N LEU A 113 -3.02 7.35 30.91
CA LEU A 113 -3.70 6.21 31.52
C LEU A 113 -3.87 6.41 33.04
N CYS A 114 -2.85 6.89 33.74
CA CYS A 114 -2.96 7.26 35.16
C CYS A 114 -3.97 8.38 35.40
N LEU A 115 -4.00 9.41 34.54
CA LEU A 115 -5.01 10.46 34.60
C LEU A 115 -6.43 9.92 34.36
N SER A 116 -6.57 8.95 33.46
CA SER A 116 -7.84 8.27 33.18
C SER A 116 -8.33 7.47 34.39
N HIS A 117 -7.43 6.76 35.08
CA HIS A 117 -7.75 6.04 36.32
C HIS A 117 -8.20 6.99 37.42
N ARG A 118 -7.50 8.12 37.62
CA ARG A 118 -7.92 9.17 38.58
C ARG A 118 -9.32 9.72 38.28
N LEU A 119 -9.68 9.92 37.01
CA LEU A 119 -11.04 10.36 36.63
C LEU A 119 -12.13 9.37 37.05
N ILE A 120 -11.84 8.06 36.95
CA ILE A 120 -12.76 6.99 37.37
C ILE A 120 -12.89 6.99 38.90
N GLU A 121 -11.78 7.11 39.64
CA GLU A 121 -11.81 7.26 41.09
C GLU A 121 -12.61 8.48 41.55
N ASP A 122 -12.37 9.65 40.95
CA ASP A 122 -13.08 10.89 41.27
C ASP A 122 -14.58 10.78 40.97
N PHE A 123 -14.95 10.05 39.93
CA PHE A 123 -16.34 9.72 39.64
C PHE A 123 -16.95 8.81 40.72
N TYR A 124 -16.23 7.78 41.16
CA TYR A 124 -16.70 6.91 42.24
C TYR A 124 -16.80 7.62 43.59
N ARG A 125 -15.84 8.50 43.94
CA ARG A 125 -15.88 9.33 45.16
C ARG A 125 -17.14 10.20 45.21
N ARG A 126 -17.58 10.72 44.06
CA ARG A 126 -18.82 11.52 43.94
C ARG A 126 -20.11 10.72 44.06
N LEU A 127 -20.11 9.44 43.68
CA LEU A 127 -21.29 8.56 43.76
C LEU A 127 -21.46 7.87 45.12
N ARG A 128 -20.37 7.72 45.89
CA ARG A 128 -20.31 7.05 47.20
C ARG A 128 -21.38 7.52 48.21
N PRO A 129 -21.78 8.82 48.27
CA PRO A 129 -22.77 9.26 49.25
C PRO A 129 -24.23 8.90 48.92
N VAL A 130 -24.55 8.46 47.69
CA VAL A 130 -25.96 8.43 47.21
C VAL A 130 -26.47 7.06 46.75
N LEU A 131 -25.61 6.17 46.24
CA LEU A 131 -26.03 4.88 45.68
C LEU A 131 -25.46 3.65 46.43
N MET A 132 -24.79 3.87 47.58
CA MET A 132 -23.99 2.85 48.29
C MET A 132 -23.06 2.08 47.31
N ASP A 133 -22.73 0.81 47.56
CA ASP A 133 -21.77 0.02 46.76
C ASP A 133 -22.33 -0.52 45.42
N ARG A 134 -23.63 -0.36 45.16
CA ARG A 134 -24.29 -0.86 43.93
C ARG A 134 -23.73 -0.31 42.59
N PRO A 135 -23.23 0.93 42.45
CA PRO A 135 -22.67 1.43 41.19
C PRO A 135 -21.17 1.16 41.04
N ARG A 136 -20.46 0.61 42.04
CA ARG A 136 -19.01 0.33 41.93
C ARG A 136 -18.68 -0.63 40.78
N PHE A 137 -19.63 -1.45 40.36
CA PHE A 137 -19.44 -2.42 39.27
C PHE A 137 -19.55 -1.83 37.85
N ALA A 138 -20.05 -0.59 37.67
CA ALA A 138 -20.38 -0.05 36.36
C ALA A 138 -19.16 0.18 35.44
N PHE A 139 -18.00 0.59 36.01
CA PHE A 139 -16.75 0.82 35.28
C PHE A 139 -15.63 -0.16 35.65
N ARG A 140 -15.92 -1.21 36.44
CA ARG A 140 -14.90 -2.15 36.95
C ARG A 140 -14.11 -2.86 35.83
N ARG A 141 -14.76 -3.19 34.71
CA ARG A 141 -14.10 -3.80 33.55
C ARG A 141 -13.24 -2.79 32.77
N LEU A 142 -13.73 -1.57 32.59
CA LEU A 142 -12.98 -0.48 31.96
C LEU A 142 -11.70 -0.16 32.76
N ASP A 143 -11.83 -0.11 34.09
CA ASP A 143 -10.72 0.18 34.99
C ASP A 143 -9.63 -0.91 34.95
N ARG A 144 -10.04 -2.19 34.97
CA ARG A 144 -9.12 -3.32 34.75
C ARG A 144 -8.45 -3.27 33.37
N ALA A 145 -9.20 -2.92 32.31
CA ALA A 145 -8.65 -2.80 30.97
C ALA A 145 -7.60 -1.69 30.86
N LEU A 146 -7.81 -0.54 31.51
CA LEU A 146 -6.85 0.57 31.56
C LEU A 146 -5.58 0.21 32.35
N LEU A 147 -5.72 -0.48 33.47
CA LEU A 147 -4.58 -0.99 34.25
C LEU A 147 -3.75 -2.01 33.44
N LEU A 148 -4.43 -2.92 32.75
CA LEU A 148 -3.78 -3.90 31.87
C LEU A 148 -3.08 -3.21 30.69
N LEU A 149 -3.70 -2.19 30.09
CA LEU A 149 -3.08 -1.32 29.08
C LEU A 149 -1.83 -0.63 29.61
N GLY A 150 -1.85 -0.12 30.84
CA GLY A 150 -0.69 0.51 31.47
C GLY A 150 0.48 -0.46 31.67
N LEU A 151 0.18 -1.68 32.14
CA LEU A 151 1.17 -2.73 32.37
C LEU A 151 1.78 -3.22 31.05
N VAL A 152 0.94 -3.46 30.04
CA VAL A 152 1.39 -3.90 28.71
C VAL A 152 2.16 -2.80 27.97
N CYS A 153 1.74 -1.53 28.09
CA CYS A 153 2.53 -0.40 27.57
C CYS A 153 3.91 -0.36 28.24
N GLY A 154 4.01 -0.55 29.56
CA GLY A 154 5.32 -0.65 30.23
C GLY A 154 6.21 -1.76 29.66
N LEU A 155 5.62 -2.93 29.35
CA LEU A 155 6.34 -4.05 28.75
C LEU A 155 6.72 -3.83 27.26
N SER A 156 6.09 -2.88 26.57
CA SER A 156 6.45 -2.55 25.18
C SER A 156 7.81 -1.88 25.00
N LEU A 157 8.52 -1.58 26.09
CA LEU A 157 9.96 -1.27 26.08
C LEU A 157 10.83 -2.45 25.62
N PHE A 158 10.32 -3.68 25.68
CA PHE A 158 11.06 -4.91 25.37
C PHE A 158 10.85 -5.45 23.95
N GLY A 159 10.01 -4.83 23.11
CA GLY A 159 9.89 -5.17 21.68
C GLY A 159 8.50 -5.00 21.04
N ASP A 160 8.44 -5.17 19.72
CA ASP A 160 7.23 -5.04 18.90
C ASP A 160 6.04 -5.97 19.26
N PRO A 161 6.23 -7.22 19.76
CA PRO A 161 5.12 -8.12 20.14
C PRO A 161 4.13 -7.52 21.15
N PHE A 162 4.57 -6.59 21.98
CA PHE A 162 3.73 -5.98 23.00
C PHE A 162 2.73 -4.97 22.43
N TYR A 163 3.00 -4.34 21.28
CA TYR A 163 2.01 -3.49 20.60
C TYR A 163 0.82 -4.31 20.10
N LEU A 164 1.04 -5.57 19.70
CA LEU A 164 -0.02 -6.51 19.34
C LEU A 164 -0.97 -6.75 20.52
N THR A 165 -0.41 -6.93 21.73
CA THR A 165 -1.23 -7.09 22.94
C THR A 165 -2.01 -5.82 23.29
N VAL A 166 -1.44 -4.63 23.08
CA VAL A 166 -2.20 -3.36 23.22
C VAL A 166 -3.38 -3.31 22.23
N ALA A 167 -3.17 -3.73 20.98
CA ALA A 167 -4.23 -3.81 19.98
C ALA A 167 -5.34 -4.79 20.39
N PHE A 168 -5.02 -5.98 20.90
CA PHE A 168 -6.02 -6.93 21.42
C PHE A 168 -6.85 -6.36 22.57
N VAL A 169 -6.21 -5.66 23.52
CA VAL A 169 -6.92 -5.02 24.64
C VAL A 169 -7.89 -3.94 24.13
N LEU A 170 -7.44 -3.12 23.17
CA LEU A 170 -8.29 -2.09 22.56
C LEU A 170 -9.42 -2.67 21.70
N ILE A 171 -9.17 -3.78 20.99
CA ILE A 171 -10.20 -4.56 20.29
C ILE A 171 -11.23 -5.07 21.30
N GLY A 172 -10.81 -5.62 22.43
CA GLY A 172 -11.69 -6.07 23.50
C GLY A 172 -12.55 -4.93 24.08
N MET A 173 -11.94 -3.78 24.37
CA MET A 173 -12.66 -2.58 24.79
C MET A 173 -13.68 -2.10 23.75
N ALA A 174 -13.30 -2.13 22.47
CA ALA A 174 -14.18 -1.76 21.37
C ALA A 174 -15.38 -2.70 21.25
N VAL A 175 -15.15 -4.00 21.29
CA VAL A 175 -16.20 -5.03 21.27
C VAL A 175 -17.14 -4.85 22.46
N GLU A 176 -16.63 -4.64 23.67
CA GLU A 176 -17.47 -4.43 24.86
C GLU A 176 -18.31 -3.14 24.76
N ALA A 177 -17.69 -2.03 24.36
CA ALA A 177 -18.41 -0.77 24.11
C ALA A 177 -19.50 -0.92 23.06
N MET A 178 -19.35 -1.87 22.11
CA MET A 178 -20.34 -2.19 21.09
C MET A 178 -21.35 -3.27 21.48
N LEU A 179 -21.09 -4.12 22.48
CA LEU A 179 -22.08 -5.10 22.96
C LEU A 179 -22.93 -4.56 24.12
N LYS A 180 -22.49 -3.46 24.76
CA LYS A 180 -23.23 -2.82 25.85
C LYS A 180 -24.66 -2.43 25.39
N PRO A 181 -25.72 -2.93 26.06
CA PRO A 181 -27.09 -2.57 25.72
C PRO A 181 -27.37 -1.10 26.06
N ASP A 182 -28.19 -0.42 25.25
CA ASP A 182 -28.72 0.92 25.56
C ASP A 182 -29.71 0.80 26.74
N SER A 183 -29.19 0.59 27.95
CA SER A 183 -29.96 0.68 29.19
C SER A 183 -30.34 2.14 29.38
N GLY A 184 -31.62 2.46 29.21
CA GLY A 184 -32.16 3.83 29.30
C GLY A 184 -32.12 4.48 30.69
N VAL A 185 -31.31 3.94 31.61
CA VAL A 185 -31.06 4.53 32.93
C VAL A 185 -29.80 5.38 32.82
N GLN A 186 -29.98 6.66 32.51
CA GLN A 186 -28.94 7.66 32.73
C GLN A 186 -28.64 7.67 34.23
N LEU A 187 -27.41 7.29 34.62
CA LEU A 187 -26.88 7.59 35.95
C LEU A 187 -26.64 9.10 36.02
N SER A 188 -27.71 9.88 36.10
CA SER A 188 -27.63 11.31 36.36
C SER A 188 -27.07 11.53 37.76
N THR A 189 -26.06 12.38 37.89
CA THR A 189 -25.56 12.81 39.19
C THR A 189 -26.68 13.46 39.99
N PRO A 190 -26.84 13.12 41.28
CA PRO A 190 -27.87 13.69 42.14
C PRO A 190 -27.67 15.21 42.28
N ILE A 191 -28.79 15.95 42.31
CA ILE A 191 -28.81 17.42 42.41
C ILE A 191 -28.30 17.83 43.80
N THR A 192 -27.11 18.43 43.87
CA THR A 192 -26.52 18.91 45.14
C THR A 192 -26.63 20.42 45.33
N ASP A 193 -26.90 21.20 44.26
CA ASP A 193 -26.92 22.66 44.29
C ASP A 193 -28.34 23.22 44.04
N ARG A 194 -28.73 24.26 44.80
CA ARG A 194 -30.03 24.95 44.73
C ARG A 194 -30.21 25.70 43.40
N SER A 195 -29.11 26.10 42.76
CA SER A 195 -29.11 26.74 41.43
C SER A 195 -29.53 25.76 40.32
N ASP A 196 -28.95 24.55 40.29
CA ASP A 196 -29.26 23.48 39.35
C ASP A 196 -30.69 22.94 39.55
N ALA A 197 -31.15 22.88 40.81
CA ALA A 197 -32.54 22.54 41.13
C ALA A 197 -33.53 23.54 40.52
N ARG A 198 -33.24 24.85 40.57
CA ARG A 198 -34.08 25.91 39.97
C ARG A 198 -34.11 25.84 38.44
N GLU A 199 -32.98 25.60 37.79
CA GLU A 199 -32.92 25.46 36.32
C GLU A 199 -33.70 24.21 35.85
N LYS A 200 -33.51 23.07 36.54
CA LYS A 200 -34.27 21.84 36.27
C LYS A 200 -35.74 22.00 36.59
N GLY A 201 -36.10 22.74 37.64
CA GLY A 201 -37.47 23.10 37.97
C GLY A 201 -38.15 23.91 36.86
N ARG A 202 -37.43 24.85 36.23
CA ARG A 202 -37.94 25.62 35.08
C ARG A 202 -38.21 24.73 33.87
N ARG A 203 -37.28 23.83 33.53
CA ARG A 203 -37.48 22.85 32.44
C ARG A 203 -38.61 21.87 32.74
N LEU A 204 -38.77 21.48 34.00
CA LEU A 204 -39.88 20.64 34.44
C LEU A 204 -41.23 21.33 34.21
N LYS A 205 -41.35 22.63 34.54
CA LYS A 205 -42.54 23.43 34.23
C LYS A 205 -42.84 23.45 32.74
N GLU A 206 -41.84 23.65 31.89
CA GLU A 206 -41.98 23.66 30.43
C GLU A 206 -42.40 22.29 29.89
N ALA A 207 -41.80 21.19 30.37
CA ALA A 207 -42.10 19.83 29.92
C ALA A 207 -43.51 19.38 30.31
N VAL A 208 -43.96 19.72 31.53
CA VAL A 208 -45.31 19.43 32.02
C VAL A 208 -46.36 20.23 31.25
N ALA A 209 -46.08 21.50 30.94
CA ALA A 209 -46.96 22.36 30.15
C ALA A 209 -47.04 21.92 28.67
N ALA A 210 -45.89 21.68 28.02
CA ALA A 210 -45.83 21.36 26.60
C ALA A 210 -46.54 20.04 26.25
N ASN A 211 -46.48 19.06 27.15
CA ASN A 211 -47.12 17.76 26.97
C ASN A 211 -48.47 17.63 27.70
N ARG A 212 -48.98 18.74 28.28
CA ARG A 212 -50.24 18.80 29.04
C ARG A 212 -50.40 17.68 30.07
N LEU A 213 -49.32 17.32 30.75
CA LEU A 213 -49.32 16.17 31.67
C LEU A 213 -50.22 16.37 32.90
N TYR A 214 -50.57 17.62 33.20
CA TYR A 214 -51.43 18.02 34.32
C TYR A 214 -52.93 17.73 34.10
N GLU A 215 -53.36 17.46 32.85
CA GLU A 215 -54.76 17.11 32.50
C GLU A 215 -55.13 15.70 33.01
N ASP A 216 -54.14 14.83 33.28
CA ASP A 216 -54.37 13.50 33.82
C ASP A 216 -54.86 13.57 35.27
N ALA A 217 -56.11 13.17 35.52
CA ALA A 217 -56.76 13.23 36.83
C ALA A 217 -56.16 12.25 37.86
N GLU A 218 -55.51 11.17 37.42
CA GLU A 218 -54.89 10.15 38.27
C GLU A 218 -53.38 10.34 38.44
N LEU A 219 -52.86 11.51 38.03
CA LEU A 219 -51.43 11.79 38.05
C LEU A 219 -50.86 11.80 39.49
N THR A 220 -50.07 10.79 39.81
CA THR A 220 -49.22 10.72 41.00
C THR A 220 -47.77 11.09 40.69
N LEU A 221 -46.96 11.36 41.72
CA LEU A 221 -45.53 11.60 41.59
C LEU A 221 -44.82 10.44 40.85
N ALA A 222 -45.19 9.19 41.14
CA ALA A 222 -44.60 8.01 40.53
C ALA A 222 -44.96 7.89 39.04
N THR A 223 -46.23 8.12 38.68
CA THR A 223 -46.66 8.11 37.28
C THR A 223 -46.08 9.27 36.48
N LEU A 224 -45.94 10.46 37.08
CA LEU A 224 -45.28 11.59 36.42
C LEU A 224 -43.79 11.30 36.23
N ALA A 225 -43.12 10.72 37.23
CA ALA A 225 -41.74 10.29 37.13
C ALA A 225 -41.54 9.25 36.00
N ALA A 226 -42.45 8.28 35.87
CA ALA A 226 -42.45 7.31 34.78
C ALA A 226 -42.65 7.98 33.40
N LYS A 227 -43.61 8.91 33.27
CA LYS A 227 -43.86 9.67 32.02
C LYS A 227 -42.67 10.54 31.62
N LEU A 228 -41.95 11.10 32.61
CA LEU A 228 -40.75 11.91 32.41
C LEU A 228 -39.45 11.09 32.36
N LYS A 229 -39.52 9.76 32.55
CA LYS A 229 -38.37 8.84 32.65
C LYS A 229 -37.34 9.29 33.70
N MET A 230 -37.80 9.75 34.86
CA MET A 230 -36.97 10.12 35.99
C MET A 230 -37.28 9.26 37.20
N HIS A 231 -36.37 9.20 38.17
CA HIS A 231 -36.65 8.55 39.45
C HIS A 231 -37.61 9.41 40.30
N PRO A 232 -38.62 8.83 40.98
CA PRO A 232 -39.58 9.60 41.79
C PRO A 232 -38.92 10.50 42.84
N HIS A 233 -37.85 10.02 43.46
CA HIS A 233 -37.07 10.77 44.44
C HIS A 233 -36.41 12.03 43.84
N ASP A 234 -35.86 11.94 42.62
CA ASP A 234 -35.23 13.08 41.95
C ASP A 234 -36.27 14.10 41.50
N LEU A 235 -37.41 13.63 40.99
CA LEU A 235 -38.55 14.49 40.66
C LEU A 235 -39.06 15.23 41.91
N SER A 236 -39.23 14.54 43.03
CA SER A 236 -39.60 15.18 44.30
C SER A 236 -38.58 16.24 44.73
N ARG A 237 -37.28 15.95 44.58
CA ARG A 237 -36.22 16.88 44.96
C ARG A 237 -36.20 18.12 44.07
N ILE A 238 -36.45 17.99 42.77
CA ILE A 238 -36.59 19.12 41.84
C ILE A 238 -37.77 20.01 42.24
N ILE A 239 -38.92 19.42 42.56
CA ILE A 239 -40.13 20.18 42.94
C ILE A 239 -39.90 20.87 44.29
N ASN A 240 -39.38 20.14 45.29
CA ASN A 240 -39.22 20.66 46.65
C ASN A 240 -38.06 21.67 46.77
N MET A 241 -36.87 21.38 46.24
CA MET A 241 -35.71 22.28 46.34
C MET A 241 -35.65 23.34 45.24
N GLY A 242 -36.12 23.01 44.04
CA GLY A 242 -35.99 23.88 42.86
C GLY A 242 -37.17 24.82 42.68
N LEU A 243 -38.37 24.38 43.03
CA LEU A 243 -39.59 25.17 42.89
C LEU A 243 -40.19 25.59 44.24
N GLU A 244 -39.64 25.10 45.36
CA GLU A 244 -40.10 25.39 46.73
C GLU A 244 -41.60 25.07 46.91
N LYS A 245 -42.07 23.98 46.28
CA LYS A 245 -43.46 23.50 46.32
C LYS A 245 -43.51 22.02 46.64
N ASN A 246 -44.66 21.52 47.07
CA ASN A 246 -44.95 20.08 47.04
C ASN A 246 -45.53 19.67 45.67
N PHE A 247 -45.64 18.36 45.40
CA PHE A 247 -46.15 17.84 44.11
C PHE A 247 -47.56 18.32 43.78
N SER A 248 -48.45 18.33 44.77
CA SER A 248 -49.85 18.72 44.60
C SER A 248 -49.97 20.19 44.21
N ASP A 249 -49.27 21.08 44.90
CA ASP A 249 -49.26 22.53 44.63
C ASP A 249 -48.63 22.85 43.28
N PHE A 250 -47.60 22.09 42.90
CA PHE A 250 -46.96 22.21 41.60
C PHE A 250 -47.91 21.88 40.45
N ILE A 251 -48.64 20.76 40.53
CA ILE A 251 -49.59 20.36 39.48
C ILE A 251 -50.83 21.24 39.49
N ASN A 252 -51.36 21.55 40.67
CA ASN A 252 -52.55 22.38 40.82
C ASN A 252 -52.37 23.80 40.27
N GLU A 253 -51.15 24.35 40.29
CA GLU A 253 -50.83 25.62 39.63
C GLU A 253 -51.12 25.60 38.12
N PHE A 254 -50.81 24.50 37.43
CA PHE A 254 -51.14 24.35 36.02
C PHE A 254 -52.64 24.18 35.79
N ARG A 255 -53.29 23.37 36.63
CA ARG A 255 -54.73 23.11 36.53
C ARG A 255 -55.55 24.38 36.75
N VAL A 256 -55.22 25.19 37.77
CA VAL A 256 -55.92 26.46 38.04
C VAL A 256 -55.70 27.47 36.91
N ARG A 257 -54.48 27.59 36.37
CA ARG A 257 -54.21 28.48 35.22
C ARG A 257 -54.97 28.07 33.96
N ASP A 258 -55.06 26.77 33.70
CA ASP A 258 -55.83 26.24 32.57
C ASP A 258 -57.33 26.52 32.74
N ILE A 259 -57.85 26.36 33.95
CA ILE A 259 -59.24 26.69 34.28
C ILE A 259 -59.51 28.19 34.13
N VAL A 260 -58.63 29.07 34.63
CA VAL A 260 -58.78 30.53 34.45
C VAL A 260 -58.82 30.88 32.97
N ARG A 261 -57.90 30.33 32.17
CA ARG A 261 -57.89 30.50 30.71
C ARG A 261 -59.19 30.03 30.06
N LYS A 262 -59.70 28.86 30.44
CA LYS A 262 -60.98 28.34 29.94
C LYS A 262 -62.16 29.18 30.40
N MET A 263 -62.14 29.70 31.63
CA MET A 263 -63.16 30.60 32.16
C MET A 263 -63.19 31.95 31.43
N GLU A 264 -62.07 32.42 30.88
CA GLU A 264 -61.98 33.63 30.08
C GLU A 264 -62.42 33.42 28.61
N ASP A 265 -62.29 32.20 28.08
CA ASP A 265 -62.68 31.87 26.71
C ASP A 265 -64.22 31.77 26.55
N PRO A 266 -64.84 32.53 25.63
CA PRO A 266 -66.29 32.47 25.35
C PRO A 266 -66.78 31.07 24.91
N ALA A 267 -65.90 30.23 24.36
CA ALA A 267 -66.27 28.88 23.93
C ALA A 267 -66.71 27.96 25.09
N TYR A 268 -66.29 28.26 26.32
CA TYR A 268 -66.57 27.46 27.52
C TYR A 268 -67.77 27.97 28.33
N ASP A 269 -68.50 28.99 27.87
CA ASP A 269 -69.71 29.48 28.57
C ASP A 269 -70.82 28.43 28.68
N ARG A 270 -70.80 27.43 27.80
CA ARG A 270 -71.74 26.29 27.79
C ARG A 270 -71.31 25.14 28.72
N VAL A 271 -70.12 25.20 29.30
CA VAL A 271 -69.58 24.16 30.18
C VAL A 271 -69.76 24.58 31.64
N THR A 272 -70.22 23.66 32.49
CA THR A 272 -70.35 23.94 33.93
C THR A 272 -68.97 24.13 34.57
N LEU A 273 -68.90 24.91 35.66
CA LEU A 273 -67.65 25.11 36.42
C LEU A 273 -66.99 23.78 36.82
N LEU A 274 -67.81 22.78 37.16
CA LEU A 274 -67.33 21.44 37.50
C LEU A 274 -66.80 20.69 36.28
N GLY A 275 -67.42 20.86 35.10
CA GLY A 275 -66.94 20.30 33.84
C GLY A 275 -65.59 20.87 33.42
N ILE A 276 -65.41 22.19 33.54
CA ILE A 276 -64.12 22.86 33.27
C ILE A 276 -63.05 22.33 34.24
N ALA A 277 -63.39 22.18 35.52
CA ALA A 277 -62.48 21.65 36.52
C ALA A 277 -62.06 20.19 36.23
N TYR A 278 -63.00 19.35 35.79
CA TYR A 278 -62.72 17.94 35.46
C TYR A 278 -61.82 17.80 34.22
N GLU A 279 -62.09 18.56 33.15
CA GLU A 279 -61.23 18.56 31.97
C GLU A 279 -59.81 19.06 32.25
N SER A 280 -59.64 19.94 33.24
CA SER A 280 -58.33 20.42 33.66
C SER A 280 -57.71 19.56 34.77
N GLY A 281 -58.28 18.38 35.07
CA GLY A 281 -57.68 17.33 35.90
C GLY A 281 -58.09 17.32 37.38
N PHE A 282 -59.09 18.09 37.82
CA PHE A 282 -59.63 17.98 39.18
C PHE A 282 -60.67 16.86 39.28
N ASN A 283 -60.54 16.01 40.30
CA ASN A 283 -61.45 14.89 40.58
C ASN A 283 -62.49 15.18 41.69
N SER A 284 -62.42 16.33 42.35
CA SER A 284 -63.27 16.66 43.50
C SER A 284 -63.65 18.15 43.54
N LYS A 285 -64.94 18.44 43.72
CA LYS A 285 -65.50 19.80 43.85
C LYS A 285 -64.93 20.56 45.05
N THR A 286 -64.77 19.88 46.18
CA THR A 286 -64.26 20.50 47.43
C THR A 286 -62.79 20.86 47.27
N THR A 287 -62.00 19.98 46.67
CA THR A 287 -60.58 20.23 46.37
C THR A 287 -60.41 21.36 45.36
N PHE A 288 -61.20 21.36 44.29
CA PHE A 288 -61.21 22.43 43.30
C PHE A 288 -61.52 23.80 43.94
N ASN A 289 -62.62 23.92 44.68
CA ASN A 289 -63.01 25.18 45.31
C ASN A 289 -61.96 25.69 46.31
N ARG A 290 -61.39 24.79 47.13
CA ARG A 290 -60.36 25.14 48.12
C ARG A 290 -59.09 25.63 47.43
N VAL A 291 -58.54 24.83 46.51
CA VAL A 291 -57.27 25.12 45.82
C VAL A 291 -57.39 26.35 44.91
N PHE A 292 -58.53 26.52 44.22
CA PHE A 292 -58.77 27.69 43.39
C PHE A 292 -58.86 28.97 44.22
N LYS A 293 -59.53 28.94 45.39
CA LYS A 293 -59.60 30.07 46.33
C LYS A 293 -58.24 30.41 46.93
N GLU A 294 -57.46 29.40 47.34
CA GLU A 294 -56.08 29.57 47.83
C GLU A 294 -55.17 30.24 46.80
N MET A 295 -55.34 29.91 45.52
CA MET A 295 -54.47 30.39 44.43
C MET A 295 -54.90 31.73 43.81
N THR A 296 -56.20 32.02 43.80
CA THR A 296 -56.75 33.22 43.11
C THR A 296 -57.33 34.27 44.07
N GLY A 297 -57.44 33.96 45.36
CA GLY A 297 -58.05 34.83 46.38
C GLY A 297 -59.57 34.94 46.33
N LYS A 298 -60.23 34.33 45.33
CA LYS A 298 -61.68 34.34 45.12
C LYS A 298 -62.21 32.92 44.93
N THR A 299 -63.46 32.65 45.31
CA THR A 299 -64.10 31.38 44.93
C THR A 299 -64.28 31.30 43.40
N PRO A 300 -64.32 30.11 42.78
CA PRO A 300 -64.52 29.97 41.34
C PRO A 300 -65.76 30.70 40.80
N VAL A 301 -66.82 30.79 41.61
CA VAL A 301 -68.06 31.49 41.28
C VAL A 301 -67.87 33.00 41.31
N GLU A 302 -67.26 33.53 42.37
CA GLU A 302 -66.91 34.96 42.47
C GLU A 302 -65.94 35.38 41.36
N TYR A 303 -64.96 34.54 41.04
CA TYR A 303 -64.01 34.79 39.97
C TYR A 303 -64.73 34.86 38.61
N LYS A 304 -65.55 33.84 38.27
CA LYS A 304 -66.33 33.81 37.03
C LYS A 304 -67.25 35.02 36.89
N ASN A 305 -67.91 35.44 37.97
CA ASN A 305 -68.80 36.60 37.96
C ASN A 305 -68.05 37.94 37.84
N SER A 306 -66.78 37.99 38.25
CA SER A 306 -65.93 39.18 38.11
C SER A 306 -65.29 39.35 36.72
N LEU A 307 -65.40 38.35 35.84
CA LEU A 307 -64.88 38.41 34.47
C LEU A 307 -65.85 39.20 33.58
N LYS A 308 -65.47 40.41 33.16
CA LYS A 308 -66.13 41.10 32.04
C LYS A 308 -65.66 40.46 30.73
N LYS A 309 -66.46 39.56 30.16
CA LYS A 309 -66.19 38.97 28.85
C LYS A 309 -66.64 39.91 27.74
N GLU A 310 -65.70 40.55 27.06
CA GLU A 310 -66.00 41.21 25.79
C GLU A 310 -66.15 40.16 24.70
N VAL A 311 -67.36 40.02 24.16
CA VAL A 311 -67.60 39.19 22.98
C VAL A 311 -67.06 39.95 21.77
N SER A 312 -65.92 39.54 21.21
CA SER A 312 -65.47 40.10 19.93
C SER A 312 -66.48 39.67 18.85
N ILE A 313 -67.17 40.64 18.24
CA ILE A 313 -68.19 40.39 17.21
C ILE A 313 -67.57 39.93 15.86
N ASP A 314 -66.25 39.84 15.73
CA ASP A 314 -65.56 39.50 14.46
C ASP A 314 -65.52 38.02 14.06
N LYS A 315 -66.42 37.16 14.56
CA LYS A 315 -66.51 35.76 14.13
C LYS A 315 -67.91 35.27 13.75
N LEU A 316 -68.69 36.13 13.09
CA LEU A 316 -69.87 35.71 12.33
C LEU A 316 -69.64 35.93 10.82
N ALA A 317 -68.82 35.07 10.21
CA ALA A 317 -68.83 34.88 8.76
C ALA A 317 -69.32 33.46 8.44
N LEU A 318 -70.45 33.42 7.70
CA LEU A 318 -71.15 32.23 7.24
C LEU A 318 -70.24 31.19 6.57
N ARG A 319 -70.52 29.91 6.85
CA ARG A 319 -70.17 28.76 6.00
C ARG A 319 -70.46 29.08 4.53
N ARG A 320 -69.42 29.21 3.69
CA ARG A 320 -69.58 29.15 2.24
C ARG A 320 -69.41 27.72 1.76
N ARG A 321 -70.47 27.25 1.10
CA ARG A 321 -70.56 26.03 0.27
C ARG A 321 -69.26 25.78 -0.50
N ILE A 322 -68.82 24.52 -0.49
CA ILE A 322 -67.87 23.97 -1.45
C ILE A 322 -68.49 24.17 -2.84
N ARG A 323 -67.97 25.13 -3.62
CA ARG A 323 -68.17 25.15 -5.07
C ARG A 323 -67.09 24.27 -5.70
N PRO A 324 -67.43 23.40 -6.67
CA PRO A 324 -66.43 22.70 -7.44
C PRO A 324 -65.62 23.75 -8.22
N VAL A 325 -64.29 23.70 -8.10
CA VAL A 325 -63.41 24.47 -8.98
C VAL A 325 -63.49 23.82 -10.36
N ILE A 326 -64.41 24.33 -11.17
CA ILE A 326 -64.38 24.15 -12.62
C ILE A 326 -63.25 25.07 -13.10
N LEU A 327 -62.13 24.48 -13.50
CA LEU A 327 -61.11 25.15 -14.29
C LEU A 327 -61.71 25.45 -15.67
N ARG A 328 -62.38 26.59 -15.80
CA ARG A 328 -62.59 27.21 -17.12
C ARG A 328 -61.25 27.76 -17.56
N SER A 329 -60.70 27.14 -18.61
CA SER A 329 -59.79 27.76 -19.54
C SER A 329 -60.37 29.09 -19.98
N ASP A 330 -59.69 30.19 -19.70
CA ASP A 330 -59.47 31.29 -20.65
C ASP A 330 -58.60 32.34 -19.96
N GLY A 331 -57.39 32.54 -20.51
CA GLY A 331 -56.38 33.46 -20.01
C GLY A 331 -55.20 32.74 -19.36
N LEU A 332 -54.24 32.31 -20.18
CA LEU A 332 -52.89 31.93 -19.73
C LEU A 332 -52.31 33.06 -18.86
N PRO A 333 -51.98 32.83 -17.57
CA PRO A 333 -51.13 33.76 -16.87
C PRO A 333 -49.75 33.67 -17.54
N ARG A 334 -49.29 34.78 -18.13
CA ARG A 334 -47.87 34.96 -18.48
C ARG A 334 -47.05 34.96 -17.19
N TRP A 335 -46.87 33.78 -16.59
CA TRP A 335 -45.67 33.53 -15.83
C TRP A 335 -44.54 33.63 -16.83
N ALA A 336 -43.81 34.74 -16.77
CA ALA A 336 -42.50 34.82 -17.36
C ALA A 336 -41.81 33.50 -17.01
N ALA A 337 -41.53 32.68 -18.02
CA ALA A 337 -40.58 31.60 -17.89
C ALA A 337 -39.25 32.27 -17.55
N LYS A 338 -39.07 32.59 -16.28
CA LYS A 338 -37.75 32.78 -15.70
C LYS A 338 -37.19 31.37 -15.76
N THR A 339 -36.71 30.99 -16.96
CA THR A 339 -35.95 29.77 -17.19
C THR A 339 -34.96 29.72 -16.06
N SER A 340 -35.18 28.78 -15.14
CA SER A 340 -34.33 28.59 -13.98
C SER A 340 -32.92 28.49 -14.53
N LYS A 341 -32.09 29.53 -14.30
CA LYS A 341 -30.73 29.58 -14.82
C LYS A 341 -30.06 28.26 -14.42
N ARG A 342 -29.41 27.58 -15.37
CA ARG A 342 -28.73 26.28 -15.20
C ARG A 342 -27.88 26.20 -13.91
N ASN A 343 -27.32 27.35 -13.49
CA ASN A 343 -26.53 27.52 -12.25
C ASN A 343 -27.34 27.30 -10.95
N SER A 344 -28.65 27.62 -10.92
CA SER A 344 -29.50 27.42 -9.75
C SER A 344 -29.81 25.94 -9.48
N MET A 345 -29.92 25.13 -10.54
CA MET A 345 -30.12 23.68 -10.43
C MET A 345 -28.85 22.97 -9.95
N LEU A 346 -27.66 23.36 -10.45
CA LEU A 346 -26.38 22.82 -9.99
C LEU A 346 -26.16 23.07 -8.48
N ARG A 347 -26.43 24.31 -8.03
CA ARG A 347 -26.34 24.68 -6.60
C ARG A 347 -27.28 23.85 -5.73
N ASN A 348 -28.50 23.56 -6.21
CA ASN A 348 -29.44 22.68 -5.52
C ASN A 348 -28.94 21.24 -5.45
N TYR A 349 -28.41 20.68 -6.54
CA TYR A 349 -27.86 19.32 -6.54
C TYR A 349 -26.69 19.19 -5.56
N LEU A 350 -25.77 20.16 -5.55
CA LEU A 350 -24.66 20.20 -4.58
C LEU A 350 -25.16 20.30 -3.13
N LYS A 351 -26.14 21.17 -2.87
CA LYS A 351 -26.73 21.32 -1.52
C LYS A 351 -27.43 20.04 -1.05
N ILE A 352 -28.09 19.32 -1.95
CA ILE A 352 -28.73 18.03 -1.66
C ILE A 352 -27.68 16.96 -1.36
N ALA A 353 -26.64 16.85 -2.19
CA ALA A 353 -25.54 15.90 -1.99
C ALA A 353 -24.85 16.13 -0.63
N TYR A 354 -24.56 17.38 -0.28
CA TYR A 354 -23.98 17.73 1.03
C TYR A 354 -24.89 17.38 2.22
N ARG A 355 -26.20 17.64 2.11
CA ARG A 355 -27.16 17.24 3.16
C ARG A 355 -27.26 15.72 3.30
N GLN A 356 -27.17 15.00 2.18
CA GLN A 356 -27.15 13.55 2.17
C GLN A 356 -25.92 13.01 2.90
N PHE A 357 -24.75 13.57 2.60
CA PHE A 357 -23.47 13.25 3.24
C PHE A 357 -23.57 13.34 4.77
N LEU A 358 -24.10 14.45 5.28
CA LEU A 358 -24.28 14.66 6.73
C LEU A 358 -25.32 13.74 7.37
N ARG A 359 -26.35 13.34 6.62
CA ARG A 359 -27.40 12.44 7.13
C ARG A 359 -26.95 10.98 7.20
N GLN A 360 -26.11 10.50 6.28
CA GLN A 360 -25.68 9.09 6.22
C GLN A 360 -24.15 8.93 6.30
N LYS A 361 -23.59 9.46 7.38
CA LYS A 361 -22.14 9.54 7.67
C LYS A 361 -21.40 8.20 7.50
N MET A 362 -21.94 7.10 8.02
CA MET A 362 -21.32 5.76 7.92
C MET A 362 -21.13 5.33 6.46
N TYR A 363 -22.20 5.34 5.67
CA TYR A 363 -22.17 4.92 4.27
C TYR A 363 -21.35 5.87 3.41
N ALA A 364 -21.42 7.17 3.69
CA ALA A 364 -20.58 8.16 3.02
C ALA A 364 -19.10 7.94 3.31
N ALA A 365 -18.73 7.67 4.57
CA ALA A 365 -17.35 7.37 4.95
C ALA A 365 -16.83 6.08 4.32
N ILE A 366 -17.65 5.02 4.23
CA ILE A 366 -17.24 3.76 3.60
C ILE A 366 -17.07 3.94 2.09
N LYS A 367 -17.96 4.69 1.42
CA LYS A 367 -17.84 5.04 0.00
C LYS A 367 -16.58 5.86 -0.28
N ILE A 368 -16.36 6.92 0.49
CA ILE A 368 -15.21 7.81 0.30
C ILE A 368 -13.91 7.11 0.67
N GLY A 369 -13.88 6.38 1.80
CA GLY A 369 -12.70 5.64 2.23
C GLY A 369 -12.32 4.53 1.25
N GLY A 370 -13.30 3.75 0.77
CA GLY A 370 -13.06 2.71 -0.23
C GLY A 370 -12.50 3.28 -1.54
N PHE A 371 -13.05 4.40 -2.03
CA PHE A 371 -12.47 5.09 -3.19
C PHE A 371 -11.11 5.69 -2.90
N ALA A 372 -10.93 6.39 -1.77
CA ALA A 372 -9.68 7.03 -1.43
C ALA A 372 -8.52 6.02 -1.34
N LEU A 373 -8.76 4.85 -0.75
CA LEU A 373 -7.79 3.75 -0.71
C LEU A 373 -7.46 3.19 -2.10
N GLY A 374 -8.49 2.94 -2.92
CA GLY A 374 -8.27 2.45 -4.28
C GLY A 374 -7.53 3.48 -5.15
N ILE A 375 -7.92 4.75 -5.09
CA ILE A 375 -7.27 5.86 -5.79
C ILE A 375 -5.82 6.03 -5.31
N ALA A 376 -5.56 5.95 -4.01
CA ALA A 376 -4.20 6.06 -3.47
C ALA A 376 -3.28 4.98 -4.05
N ALA A 377 -3.75 3.73 -4.12
CA ALA A 377 -2.99 2.65 -4.76
C ALA A 377 -2.77 2.90 -6.25
N CYS A 378 -3.81 3.32 -6.99
CA CYS A 378 -3.66 3.67 -8.41
C CYS A 378 -2.69 4.82 -8.64
N LEU A 379 -2.66 5.82 -7.77
CA LEU A 379 -1.72 6.94 -7.87
C LEU A 379 -0.28 6.48 -7.63
N LEU A 380 -0.03 5.67 -6.59
CA LEU A 380 1.32 5.14 -6.31
C LEU A 380 1.82 4.24 -7.43
N ILE A 381 0.97 3.33 -7.94
CA ILE A 381 1.31 2.48 -9.08
C ILE A 381 1.47 3.33 -10.35
N GLY A 382 0.63 4.34 -10.57
CA GLY A 382 0.76 5.24 -11.71
C GLY A 382 2.07 6.03 -11.69
N LEU A 383 2.54 6.44 -10.51
CA LEU A 383 3.86 7.05 -10.35
C LEU A 383 4.98 6.06 -10.67
N TYR A 384 4.87 4.81 -10.20
CA TYR A 384 5.81 3.75 -10.52
C TYR A 384 5.86 3.45 -12.03
N ILE A 385 4.70 3.24 -12.67
CA ILE A 385 4.60 2.99 -14.11
C ILE A 385 5.19 4.16 -14.91
N ARG A 386 4.92 5.40 -14.48
CA ARG A 386 5.47 6.59 -15.14
C ARG A 386 7.00 6.66 -15.01
N ASP A 387 7.55 6.30 -13.86
CA ASP A 387 9.00 6.25 -13.63
C ASP A 387 9.65 5.19 -14.53
N GLU A 388 9.08 3.99 -14.55
CA GLU A 388 9.56 2.87 -15.38
C GLU A 388 9.46 3.13 -16.88
N MET A 389 8.35 3.72 -17.36
CA MET A 389 8.15 4.05 -18.78
C MET A 389 8.83 5.35 -19.21
N GLY A 390 9.30 6.17 -18.26
CA GLY A 390 9.97 7.44 -18.54
C GLY A 390 11.49 7.30 -18.71
N HIS A 391 12.01 6.08 -18.73
CA HIS A 391 13.43 5.82 -18.85
C HIS A 391 14.01 6.33 -20.19
N ASP A 392 15.19 6.95 -20.13
CA ASP A 392 16.01 7.40 -21.27
C ASP A 392 15.37 8.42 -22.24
N GLN A 393 14.18 8.94 -21.94
CA GLN A 393 13.51 10.01 -22.73
C GLN A 393 14.18 11.39 -22.63
N MET A 394 15.17 11.54 -21.75
CA MET A 394 15.84 12.82 -21.50
C MET A 394 16.84 13.22 -22.59
N TYR A 395 17.28 12.27 -23.42
CA TYR A 395 18.33 12.54 -24.40
C TYR A 395 17.80 13.32 -25.61
N PRO A 396 18.53 14.34 -26.11
CA PRO A 396 18.14 15.06 -27.32
C PRO A 396 18.06 14.14 -28.55
N GLY A 397 16.82 13.83 -28.97
CA GLY A 397 16.53 12.89 -30.06
C GLY A 397 16.66 11.42 -29.66
N ALA A 398 16.25 11.07 -28.43
CA ALA A 398 16.22 9.70 -27.90
C ALA A 398 15.52 8.71 -28.85
N ASP A 399 14.47 9.16 -29.53
CA ASP A 399 13.71 8.42 -30.56
C ASP A 399 14.56 7.93 -31.75
N ARG A 400 15.79 8.44 -31.90
CA ARG A 400 16.72 8.11 -32.98
C ARG A 400 18.04 7.52 -32.48
N ILE A 401 18.16 7.23 -31.19
CA ILE A 401 19.32 6.58 -30.59
C ILE A 401 18.98 5.11 -30.36
N TYR A 402 19.82 4.23 -30.89
CA TYR A 402 19.62 2.79 -30.83
C TYR A 402 20.86 2.12 -30.26
N ARG A 403 20.66 1.11 -29.42
CA ARG A 403 21.69 0.12 -29.06
C ARG A 403 21.64 -0.99 -30.10
N LEU A 404 22.81 -1.40 -30.58
CA LEU A 404 22.91 -2.50 -31.52
C LEU A 404 22.88 -3.82 -30.76
N GLU A 405 21.94 -4.70 -31.07
CA GLU A 405 21.79 -6.02 -30.46
C GLU A 405 21.95 -7.13 -31.52
N ALA A 406 22.54 -8.26 -31.14
CA ALA A 406 22.56 -9.48 -31.93
C ALA A 406 21.34 -10.35 -31.61
N GLN A 407 20.66 -10.86 -32.64
CA GLN A 407 19.67 -11.91 -32.53
C GLN A 407 20.07 -13.10 -33.41
N GLY A 408 19.93 -14.33 -32.90
CA GLY A 408 20.20 -15.56 -33.66
C GLY A 408 21.29 -16.43 -33.05
N LEU A 409 22.49 -16.45 -33.65
CA LEU A 409 23.61 -17.32 -33.20
C LEU A 409 24.11 -16.97 -31.79
N TYR A 410 24.02 -15.69 -31.45
CA TYR A 410 24.30 -15.08 -30.15
C TYR A 410 23.20 -14.06 -29.88
N THR A 411 22.78 -13.92 -28.63
CA THR A 411 21.90 -12.84 -28.17
C THR A 411 22.66 -12.00 -27.17
N GLY A 412 22.89 -10.74 -27.50
CA GLY A 412 23.70 -9.83 -26.67
C GLY A 412 24.02 -8.51 -27.38
N ALA A 413 24.57 -7.57 -26.62
CA ALA A 413 24.89 -6.22 -27.09
C ALA A 413 26.39 -6.00 -27.31
N ASP A 414 27.21 -7.00 -26.99
CA ASP A 414 28.66 -6.95 -27.13
C ASP A 414 29.03 -7.10 -28.60
N TRP A 415 29.97 -6.28 -29.04
CA TRP A 415 30.43 -6.24 -30.42
C TRP A 415 31.94 -6.05 -30.52
N PRO A 416 32.52 -6.39 -31.67
CA PRO A 416 33.93 -6.15 -31.93
C PRO A 416 34.28 -4.66 -32.02
N ALA A 417 35.48 -4.33 -31.55
CA ALA A 417 36.05 -2.98 -31.58
C ALA A 417 35.92 -2.26 -32.95
N PRO A 418 36.19 -2.90 -34.11
CA PRO A 418 36.12 -2.22 -35.41
C PRO A 418 34.69 -1.94 -35.92
N LEU A 419 33.65 -2.53 -35.30
CA LEU A 419 32.28 -2.48 -35.83
C LEU A 419 31.74 -1.05 -35.90
N SER A 420 31.90 -0.26 -34.82
CA SER A 420 31.38 1.11 -34.78
C SER A 420 32.02 2.00 -35.85
N GLY A 421 33.34 1.87 -36.06
CA GLY A 421 34.06 2.58 -37.12
C GLY A 421 33.60 2.16 -38.53
N ALA A 422 33.32 0.88 -38.74
CA ALA A 422 32.76 0.38 -40.00
C ALA A 422 31.37 0.94 -40.27
N ILE A 423 30.51 1.00 -39.25
CA ILE A 423 29.16 1.58 -39.35
C ILE A 423 29.23 3.06 -39.71
N GLN A 424 30.06 3.83 -39.00
CA GLN A 424 30.24 5.26 -39.24
C GLN A 424 30.76 5.56 -40.66
N LYS A 425 31.59 4.67 -41.21
CA LYS A 425 32.21 4.84 -42.54
C LYS A 425 31.28 4.44 -43.69
N ASP A 426 30.59 3.31 -43.57
CA ASP A 426 29.86 2.70 -44.70
C ASP A 426 28.40 3.13 -44.80
N PHE A 427 27.82 3.70 -43.73
CA PHE A 427 26.40 4.03 -43.66
C PHE A 427 26.17 5.54 -43.46
N PRO A 428 25.97 6.33 -44.54
CA PRO A 428 25.77 7.78 -44.44
C PRO A 428 24.48 8.18 -43.73
N GLU A 429 23.53 7.27 -43.52
CA GLU A 429 22.32 7.49 -42.72
C GLU A 429 22.61 7.68 -41.22
N VAL A 430 23.77 7.22 -40.75
CA VAL A 430 24.22 7.31 -39.36
C VAL A 430 24.81 8.70 -39.11
N ALA A 431 24.31 9.39 -38.08
CA ALA A 431 24.86 10.66 -37.63
C ALA A 431 26.11 10.46 -36.76
N CYS A 432 26.04 9.52 -35.83
CA CYS A 432 27.18 9.09 -35.00
C CYS A 432 27.02 7.62 -34.60
N SER A 433 28.15 6.91 -34.53
CA SER A 433 28.28 5.57 -33.94
C SER A 433 29.40 5.63 -32.91
N GLY A 434 29.09 5.26 -31.66
CA GLY A 434 30.05 5.29 -30.56
C GLY A 434 30.05 3.98 -29.78
N ARG A 435 31.22 3.60 -29.29
CA ARG A 435 31.39 2.43 -28.42
C ARG A 435 31.36 2.85 -26.96
N MET A 436 30.83 1.96 -26.12
CA MET A 436 31.11 1.95 -24.69
C MET A 436 31.51 0.55 -24.22
N ALA A 437 32.37 0.50 -23.21
CA ALA A 437 32.69 -0.71 -22.46
C ALA A 437 32.40 -0.43 -20.98
N PRO A 438 31.25 -0.89 -20.45
CA PRO A 438 30.93 -0.76 -19.04
C PRO A 438 31.89 -1.60 -18.21
N ASN A 439 32.28 -1.09 -17.05
CA ASN A 439 33.06 -1.83 -16.08
C ASN A 439 32.53 -1.59 -14.66
N MET A 440 32.79 -2.55 -13.79
CA MET A 440 32.44 -2.46 -12.39
C MET A 440 33.69 -2.40 -11.52
N GLY A 441 33.64 -1.48 -10.57
CA GLY A 441 34.55 -1.39 -9.46
C GLY A 441 35.92 -0.83 -9.81
N ILE A 442 36.12 0.44 -9.48
CA ILE A 442 37.40 1.12 -9.66
C ILE A 442 37.84 1.78 -8.36
N GLU A 443 39.11 1.69 -8.04
CA GLU A 443 39.69 2.39 -6.90
C GLU A 443 40.29 3.70 -7.41
N LEU A 444 39.69 4.83 -7.03
CA LEU A 444 40.09 6.14 -7.51
C LEU A 444 40.78 6.96 -6.43
N ARG A 445 41.87 7.64 -6.81
CA ARG A 445 42.59 8.56 -5.94
C ARG A 445 42.85 9.88 -6.64
N GLY A 446 42.35 10.97 -6.06
CA GLY A 446 42.74 12.31 -6.47
C GLY A 446 44.19 12.60 -6.08
N ALA A 447 44.87 13.50 -6.82
CA ALA A 447 46.28 13.84 -6.56
C ALA A 447 46.61 14.22 -5.11
N ASN A 448 45.64 14.82 -4.40
CA ASN A 448 45.79 15.33 -3.03
C ASN A 448 45.14 14.45 -1.95
N GLN A 449 44.66 13.25 -2.29
CA GLN A 449 44.01 12.34 -1.34
C GLN A 449 44.97 11.24 -0.87
N ALA A 450 44.97 10.98 0.45
CA ALA A 450 45.83 9.97 1.07
C ALA A 450 45.32 8.53 0.89
N GLN A 451 44.00 8.36 0.65
CA GLN A 451 43.37 7.04 0.49
C GLN A 451 42.55 6.98 -0.80
N ASN A 452 42.47 5.77 -1.36
CA ASN A 452 41.59 5.44 -2.46
C ASN A 452 40.13 5.47 -2.01
N THR A 453 39.28 5.89 -2.92
CA THR A 453 37.84 5.79 -2.79
C THR A 453 37.34 4.84 -3.86
N TYR A 454 36.59 3.84 -3.43
CA TYR A 454 35.95 2.92 -4.35
C TYR A 454 34.74 3.58 -5.03
N GLU A 455 34.66 3.41 -6.35
CA GLU A 455 33.49 3.74 -7.14
C GLU A 455 32.98 2.48 -7.83
N GLU A 456 31.67 2.26 -7.72
CA GLU A 456 31.04 0.99 -8.10
C GLU A 456 30.95 0.80 -9.61
N PHE A 457 30.71 1.88 -10.37
CA PHE A 457 30.49 1.83 -11.81
C PHE A 457 31.28 2.91 -12.53
N TYR A 458 31.92 2.51 -13.62
CA TYR A 458 32.56 3.40 -14.57
C TYR A 458 32.44 2.80 -15.97
N LEU A 459 32.63 3.60 -17.00
CA LEU A 459 32.65 3.09 -18.37
C LEU A 459 33.81 3.69 -19.15
N TYR A 460 34.29 2.96 -20.13
CA TYR A 460 35.08 3.53 -21.21
C TYR A 460 34.16 3.89 -22.38
N ALA A 461 34.39 5.02 -23.04
CA ALA A 461 33.61 5.43 -24.20
C ALA A 461 34.45 6.20 -25.23
N ASP A 462 33.99 6.18 -26.48
CA ASP A 462 34.48 7.08 -27.52
C ASP A 462 33.84 8.47 -27.42
N GLN A 463 34.46 9.49 -28.02
CA GLN A 463 33.83 10.81 -28.17
C GLN A 463 32.46 10.73 -28.89
N ALA A 464 32.33 9.85 -29.88
CA ALA A 464 31.08 9.68 -30.63
C ALA A 464 29.91 9.20 -29.77
N PHE A 465 30.18 8.51 -28.65
CA PHE A 465 29.17 8.13 -27.67
C PHE A 465 28.63 9.39 -26.95
N LEU A 466 29.51 10.26 -26.46
CA LEU A 466 29.08 11.53 -25.85
C LEU A 466 28.33 12.43 -26.84
N ASP A 467 28.74 12.44 -28.10
CA ASP A 467 28.08 13.23 -29.16
C ASP A 467 26.67 12.69 -29.50
N ALA A 468 26.44 11.38 -29.34
CA ALA A 468 25.15 10.74 -29.53
C ALA A 468 24.16 11.15 -28.43
N PHE A 469 24.57 11.01 -27.16
CA PHE A 469 23.74 11.25 -25.98
C PHE A 469 23.63 12.73 -25.57
N GLN A 470 24.62 13.56 -25.93
CA GLN A 470 24.65 15.00 -25.68
C GLN A 470 24.38 15.36 -24.21
N LEU A 471 25.09 14.69 -23.31
CA LEU A 471 24.96 14.90 -21.87
C LEU A 471 25.26 16.38 -21.51
N PRO A 472 24.44 17.04 -20.66
CA PRO A 472 24.65 18.44 -20.33
C PRO A 472 26.00 18.66 -19.62
N VAL A 473 26.85 19.52 -20.19
CA VAL A 473 28.16 19.86 -19.63
C VAL A 473 28.02 21.04 -18.67
N VAL A 474 28.56 20.89 -17.45
CA VAL A 474 28.61 21.92 -16.41
C VAL A 474 29.90 22.74 -16.51
N SER A 475 31.03 22.08 -16.80
CA SER A 475 32.35 22.72 -16.94
C SER A 475 33.23 21.92 -17.92
N GLY A 476 34.17 22.59 -18.60
CA GLY A 476 35.01 22.00 -19.66
C GLY A 476 34.35 21.99 -21.05
N ASP A 477 34.95 21.28 -22.00
CA ASP A 477 34.42 21.15 -23.38
C ASP A 477 33.98 19.71 -23.68
N GLY A 478 32.66 19.49 -23.74
CA GLY A 478 32.09 18.18 -24.04
C GLY A 478 32.41 17.63 -25.43
N LYS A 479 32.74 18.49 -26.41
CA LYS A 479 33.01 18.06 -27.81
C LYS A 479 34.42 17.49 -28.02
N THR A 480 35.31 17.73 -27.06
CA THR A 480 36.70 17.27 -27.09
C THR A 480 37.04 16.40 -25.87
N ALA A 481 36.09 16.20 -24.96
CA ALA A 481 36.29 15.61 -23.65
C ALA A 481 36.94 14.21 -23.67
N LEU A 482 36.67 13.38 -24.68
CA LEU A 482 37.21 12.01 -24.79
C LEU A 482 38.11 11.81 -26.02
N LYS A 483 38.54 12.88 -26.71
CA LYS A 483 39.37 12.75 -27.91
C LYS A 483 40.84 12.42 -27.63
N GLU A 484 41.34 12.88 -26.49
CA GLU A 484 42.73 12.66 -26.09
C GLU A 484 42.85 11.44 -25.17
N PRO A 485 43.94 10.67 -25.25
CA PRO A 485 44.18 9.54 -24.34
C PRO A 485 44.31 10.02 -22.89
N LEU A 486 44.06 9.11 -21.94
CA LEU A 486 44.15 9.36 -20.49
C LEU A 486 43.30 10.55 -20.02
N THR A 487 42.11 10.70 -20.60
CA THR A 487 41.10 11.68 -20.17
C THR A 487 39.91 11.02 -19.51
N VAL A 488 39.30 11.74 -18.58
CA VAL A 488 38.09 11.30 -17.85
C VAL A 488 37.08 12.44 -17.75
N VAL A 489 35.81 12.09 -17.93
CA VAL A 489 34.65 12.94 -17.68
C VAL A 489 33.98 12.45 -16.40
N ILE A 490 33.65 13.39 -15.51
CA ILE A 490 33.04 13.07 -14.21
C ILE A 490 31.70 13.78 -14.04
N SER A 491 30.79 13.18 -13.26
CA SER A 491 29.55 13.85 -12.87
C SER A 491 29.80 14.99 -11.88
N LYS A 492 28.83 15.90 -11.77
CA LYS A 492 28.89 17.03 -10.83
C LYS A 492 29.00 16.53 -9.37
N THR A 493 28.25 15.50 -9.01
CA THR A 493 28.34 14.89 -7.66
C THR A 493 29.75 14.39 -7.37
N MET A 494 30.44 13.80 -8.35
CA MET A 494 31.83 13.37 -8.16
C MET A 494 32.80 14.54 -8.11
N ALA A 495 32.62 15.57 -8.94
CA ALA A 495 33.40 16.79 -8.84
C ALA A 495 33.31 17.41 -7.43
N ASP A 496 32.10 17.50 -6.87
CA ASP A 496 31.87 18.03 -5.51
C ASP A 496 32.44 17.09 -4.43
N LYS A 497 32.37 15.76 -4.61
CA LYS A 497 32.91 14.75 -3.69
C LYS A 497 34.43 14.81 -3.60
N TYR A 498 35.13 14.85 -4.74
CA TYR A 498 36.60 14.76 -4.79
C TYR A 498 37.31 16.11 -4.67
N TYR A 499 36.68 17.20 -5.12
CA TYR A 499 37.31 18.53 -5.20
C TYR A 499 36.63 19.59 -4.31
N HIS A 500 35.57 19.24 -3.56
CA HIS A 500 34.93 20.10 -2.55
C HIS A 500 34.60 21.52 -3.05
N GLY A 501 34.10 21.63 -4.29
CA GLY A 501 33.75 22.91 -4.93
C GLY A 501 34.92 23.65 -5.60
N GLN A 502 36.13 23.08 -5.60
CA GLN A 502 37.25 23.56 -6.44
C GLN A 502 37.05 23.15 -7.89
N ASN A 503 37.70 23.87 -8.83
CA ASN A 503 37.62 23.54 -10.25
C ASN A 503 38.36 22.22 -10.54
N PRO A 504 37.67 21.15 -10.95
CA PRO A 504 38.29 19.85 -11.19
C PRO A 504 38.95 19.75 -12.57
N ILE A 505 38.68 20.68 -13.50
CA ILE A 505 39.19 20.62 -14.87
C ILE A 505 40.72 20.71 -14.87
N GLY A 506 41.37 19.78 -15.58
CA GLY A 506 42.82 19.68 -15.69
C GLY A 506 43.51 18.98 -14.52
N GLN A 507 42.78 18.67 -13.44
CA GLN A 507 43.31 17.87 -12.33
C GLN A 507 43.48 16.40 -12.74
N VAL A 508 44.36 15.69 -12.04
CA VAL A 508 44.67 14.28 -12.33
C VAL A 508 44.10 13.34 -11.26
N MET A 509 43.64 12.18 -11.70
CA MET A 509 43.21 11.07 -10.88
C MET A 509 43.99 9.80 -11.26
N TYR A 510 44.24 8.96 -10.28
CA TYR A 510 44.88 7.66 -10.44
C TYR A 510 43.83 6.57 -10.29
N LEU A 511 43.86 5.61 -11.21
CA LEU A 511 42.98 4.44 -11.22
C LEU A 511 43.75 3.24 -10.68
N ASP A 512 43.16 2.48 -9.76
CA ASP A 512 43.73 1.28 -9.14
C ASP A 512 45.17 1.47 -8.64
N ASN A 513 45.46 2.65 -8.09
CA ASN A 513 46.80 3.06 -7.65
C ASN A 513 47.89 3.15 -8.73
N ASP A 514 47.55 3.03 -10.01
CA ASP A 514 48.52 3.15 -11.10
C ASP A 514 48.95 4.61 -11.29
N LYS A 515 50.15 4.94 -10.81
CA LYS A 515 50.77 6.25 -10.98
C LYS A 515 51.42 6.45 -12.35
N ALA A 516 51.60 5.39 -13.14
CA ALA A 516 52.20 5.48 -14.47
C ALA A 516 51.22 6.03 -15.52
N GLN A 517 49.91 5.91 -15.27
CA GLN A 517 48.85 6.33 -16.19
C GLN A 517 47.91 7.36 -15.51
N PRO A 518 48.33 8.62 -15.32
CA PRO A 518 47.49 9.64 -14.69
C PRO A 518 46.37 10.09 -15.64
N TYR A 519 45.12 9.96 -15.19
CA TYR A 519 43.95 10.40 -15.96
C TYR A 519 43.60 11.85 -15.65
N ARG A 520 43.55 12.70 -16.68
CA ARG A 520 43.21 14.11 -16.57
C ARG A 520 41.71 14.35 -16.73
N ILE A 521 41.11 15.14 -15.84
CA ILE A 521 39.70 15.53 -15.95
C ILE A 521 39.53 16.54 -17.07
N SER A 522 38.76 16.18 -18.11
CA SER A 522 38.55 16.99 -19.30
C SER A 522 37.23 17.75 -19.29
N ALA A 523 36.18 17.19 -18.69
CA ALA A 523 34.88 17.83 -18.55
C ALA A 523 34.13 17.34 -17.30
N VAL A 524 33.19 18.16 -16.83
CA VAL A 524 32.22 17.83 -15.80
C VAL A 524 30.84 17.88 -16.41
N ILE A 525 30.08 16.78 -16.32
CA ILE A 525 28.69 16.71 -16.77
C ILE A 525 27.72 16.87 -15.60
N ALA A 526 26.49 17.27 -15.90
CA ALA A 526 25.40 17.22 -14.94
C ALA A 526 25.14 15.78 -14.50
N ASP A 527 24.63 15.59 -13.29
CA ASP A 527 24.30 14.26 -12.80
C ASP A 527 23.25 13.60 -13.69
N ILE A 528 23.53 12.36 -14.08
CA ILE A 528 22.61 11.55 -14.88
C ILE A 528 21.40 11.21 -13.97
N PRO A 529 20.15 11.50 -14.36
CA PRO A 529 18.94 11.15 -13.60
C PRO A 529 18.78 9.65 -13.39
N THR A 530 18.05 9.27 -12.32
CA THR A 530 17.75 7.86 -11.98
C THR A 530 16.92 7.14 -13.05
N THR A 531 16.23 7.88 -13.90
CA THR A 531 15.42 7.38 -15.03
C THR A 531 16.26 7.18 -16.28
N SER A 532 17.52 6.78 -16.14
CA SER A 532 18.41 6.53 -17.28
C SER A 532 19.24 5.27 -17.04
N HIS A 533 19.41 4.44 -18.06
CA HIS A 533 20.29 3.27 -17.95
C HIS A 533 21.76 3.67 -17.72
N LEU A 534 22.15 4.91 -18.08
CA LEU A 534 23.49 5.42 -17.81
C LEU A 534 23.66 5.98 -16.38
N HIS A 535 22.60 6.02 -15.57
CA HIS A 535 22.61 6.59 -14.21
C HIS A 535 23.76 6.10 -13.31
N PRO A 536 24.12 4.81 -13.29
CA PRO A 536 25.17 4.33 -12.40
C PRO A 536 26.56 4.92 -12.72
N PHE A 537 26.78 5.37 -13.96
CA PHE A 537 28.10 5.76 -14.45
C PHE A 537 28.43 7.21 -14.15
N ASN A 538 29.21 7.40 -13.10
CA ASN A 538 29.68 8.72 -12.70
C ASN A 538 31.06 9.09 -13.29
N PHE A 539 31.75 8.10 -13.87
CA PHE A 539 33.06 8.24 -14.50
C PHE A 539 33.01 7.66 -15.92
N ILE A 540 33.35 8.50 -16.90
CA ILE A 540 33.42 8.14 -18.32
C ILE A 540 34.86 8.35 -18.77
N LEU A 541 35.58 7.26 -18.99
CA LEU A 541 36.98 7.26 -19.41
C LEU A 541 37.09 7.14 -20.93
N THR A 542 38.14 7.72 -21.49
CA THR A 542 38.36 7.66 -22.94
C THR A 542 38.80 6.26 -23.42
N LEU A 543 38.28 5.83 -24.56
CA LEU A 543 38.82 4.73 -25.36
C LEU A 543 39.95 5.18 -26.30
N ALA A 544 40.17 6.48 -26.48
CA ALA A 544 41.21 6.99 -27.36
C ALA A 544 42.59 6.54 -26.88
N GLY A 545 43.34 5.87 -27.74
CA GLY A 545 44.66 5.34 -27.41
C GLY A 545 44.66 4.23 -26.35
N LYS A 546 43.50 3.67 -25.98
CA LYS A 546 43.39 2.53 -25.07
C LYS A 546 43.25 1.25 -25.87
N GLU A 547 44.14 0.30 -25.61
CA GLU A 547 44.07 -1.07 -26.09
C GLU A 547 44.23 -2.00 -24.89
N PHE A 548 43.31 -2.94 -24.71
CA PHE A 548 43.34 -3.84 -23.53
C PHE A 548 44.31 -5.00 -23.73
N TRP A 549 44.53 -5.44 -24.97
CA TRP A 549 45.57 -6.39 -25.37
C TRP A 549 45.95 -6.15 -26.84
N GLU A 550 47.16 -6.57 -27.21
CA GLU A 550 47.69 -6.35 -28.55
C GLU A 550 46.78 -6.94 -29.65
N GLY A 551 46.41 -6.10 -30.62
CA GLY A 551 45.60 -6.47 -31.78
C GLY A 551 44.09 -6.42 -31.55
N GLU A 552 43.63 -6.03 -30.36
CA GLU A 552 42.21 -5.93 -30.02
C GLU A 552 41.45 -5.05 -31.01
N GLN A 553 41.98 -3.85 -31.31
CA GLN A 553 41.25 -2.82 -32.06
C GLN A 553 40.95 -3.23 -33.51
N ASN A 554 41.65 -4.24 -34.03
CA ASN A 554 41.47 -4.78 -35.38
C ASN A 554 40.75 -6.15 -35.41
N SER A 555 40.46 -6.72 -34.24
CA SER A 555 39.84 -8.05 -34.14
C SER A 555 38.33 -7.99 -34.35
N TRP A 556 37.82 -8.83 -35.26
CA TRP A 556 36.38 -9.02 -35.50
C TRP A 556 35.79 -10.21 -34.72
N GLY A 557 36.62 -11.02 -34.05
CA GLY A 557 36.19 -12.19 -33.28
C GLY A 557 35.96 -11.92 -31.79
N ASN A 558 36.29 -10.72 -31.29
CA ASN A 558 36.25 -10.40 -29.86
C ASN A 558 35.12 -9.41 -29.54
N TYR A 559 34.08 -9.86 -28.85
CA TYR A 559 32.85 -9.10 -28.60
C TYR A 559 32.91 -8.46 -27.19
N ASN A 560 33.30 -7.18 -27.08
CA ASN A 560 33.53 -6.52 -25.78
C ASN A 560 32.92 -5.11 -25.66
N TYR A 561 32.37 -4.57 -26.74
CA TYR A 561 31.90 -3.19 -26.79
C TYR A 561 30.43 -3.11 -27.12
N TRP A 562 29.68 -2.29 -26.40
CA TRP A 562 28.33 -1.93 -26.82
C TRP A 562 28.39 -0.78 -27.79
N VAL A 563 27.66 -0.92 -28.89
CA VAL A 563 27.65 0.06 -29.96
C VAL A 563 26.31 0.79 -29.96
N TYR A 564 26.37 2.10 -29.79
CA TYR A 564 25.22 2.98 -29.91
C TYR A 564 25.28 3.72 -31.24
N ILE A 565 24.12 3.85 -31.88
CA ILE A 565 23.98 4.46 -33.20
C ILE A 565 22.89 5.53 -33.10
N LYS A 566 23.21 6.76 -33.54
CA LYS A 566 22.21 7.81 -33.73
C LYS A 566 21.92 7.98 -35.21
N LEU A 567 20.67 7.81 -35.62
CA LEU A 567 20.26 8.02 -37.01
C LEU A 567 20.01 9.51 -37.30
N LYS A 568 20.21 9.90 -38.56
CA LYS A 568 19.79 11.22 -39.05
C LYS A 568 18.26 11.36 -39.02
N ALA A 569 17.77 12.60 -38.94
CA ALA A 569 16.33 12.88 -38.91
C ALA A 569 15.63 12.33 -40.17
N GLY A 570 14.47 11.70 -40.00
CA GLY A 570 13.62 11.21 -41.10
C GLY A 570 14.02 9.85 -41.70
N ILE A 571 15.01 9.15 -41.14
CA ILE A 571 15.36 7.79 -41.55
C ILE A 571 14.43 6.79 -40.86
N ASP A 572 13.85 5.88 -41.65
CA ASP A 572 13.10 4.74 -41.10
C ASP A 572 14.08 3.68 -40.57
N ALA A 573 14.02 3.42 -39.26
CA ALA A 573 14.91 2.49 -38.57
C ALA A 573 14.74 1.06 -39.10
N ALA A 574 13.53 0.63 -39.42
CA ALA A 574 13.27 -0.73 -39.91
C ALA A 574 13.85 -0.97 -41.33
N ALA A 575 13.74 0.03 -42.20
CA ALA A 575 14.40 -0.01 -43.51
C ALA A 575 15.93 0.03 -43.38
N PHE A 576 16.46 0.85 -42.47
CA PHE A 576 17.89 0.94 -42.21
C PHE A 576 18.45 -0.37 -41.64
N GLU A 577 17.76 -1.01 -40.70
CA GLU A 577 18.14 -2.31 -40.12
C GLU A 577 18.33 -3.39 -41.20
N LYS A 578 17.43 -3.46 -42.19
CA LYS A 578 17.57 -4.40 -43.32
C LYS A 578 18.82 -4.11 -44.14
N LYS A 579 19.12 -2.83 -44.40
CA LYS A 579 20.32 -2.40 -45.12
C LYS A 579 21.59 -2.71 -44.32
N LEU A 580 21.56 -2.47 -43.01
CA LEU A 580 22.64 -2.73 -42.07
C LEU A 580 23.01 -4.21 -42.08
N ASN A 581 22.03 -5.10 -41.92
CA ASN A 581 22.21 -6.55 -41.99
C ASN A 581 22.82 -7.00 -43.32
N ALA A 582 22.24 -6.59 -44.44
CA ALA A 582 22.73 -6.99 -45.77
C ALA A 582 24.17 -6.52 -46.04
N GLY A 583 24.53 -5.32 -45.56
CA GLY A 583 25.85 -4.72 -45.75
C GLY A 583 26.92 -5.31 -44.84
N LEU A 584 26.68 -5.31 -43.53
CA LEU A 584 27.66 -5.73 -42.53
C LEU A 584 27.96 -7.23 -42.61
N ILE A 585 26.92 -8.06 -42.74
CA ILE A 585 27.09 -9.53 -42.79
C ILE A 585 27.96 -9.90 -43.98
N LYS A 586 27.65 -9.36 -45.17
CA LYS A 586 28.37 -9.69 -46.41
C LYS A 586 29.80 -9.14 -46.43
N LYS A 587 30.01 -7.93 -45.92
CA LYS A 587 31.30 -7.22 -46.07
C LYS A 587 32.31 -7.54 -44.96
N TYR A 588 31.85 -7.82 -43.74
CA TYR A 588 32.73 -7.99 -42.57
C TYR A 588 32.56 -9.33 -41.86
N VAL A 589 31.33 -9.77 -41.57
CA VAL A 589 31.09 -11.00 -40.78
C VAL A 589 31.43 -12.26 -41.58
N LEU A 590 30.91 -12.40 -42.79
CA LEU A 590 31.11 -13.58 -43.64
C LEU A 590 32.60 -13.81 -43.98
N PRO A 591 33.38 -12.80 -44.42
CA PRO A 591 34.81 -12.98 -44.66
C PRO A 591 35.58 -13.44 -43.42
N GLU A 592 35.23 -12.95 -42.22
CA GLU A 592 35.91 -13.37 -40.99
C GLU A 592 35.56 -14.83 -40.65
N PHE A 593 34.28 -15.22 -40.73
CA PHE A 593 33.86 -16.62 -40.49
C PHE A 593 34.53 -17.60 -41.48
N LEU A 594 34.73 -17.18 -42.74
CA LEU A 594 35.45 -17.95 -43.74
C LEU A 594 36.95 -18.06 -43.40
N LYS A 595 37.56 -16.97 -42.95
CA LYS A 595 38.98 -16.91 -42.54
C LYS A 595 39.25 -17.78 -41.31
N GLU A 596 38.33 -17.82 -40.36
CA GLU A 596 38.38 -18.70 -39.19
C GLU A 596 38.12 -20.18 -39.53
N GLY A 597 37.63 -20.45 -40.75
CA GLY A 597 37.31 -21.80 -41.21
C GLY A 597 36.10 -22.40 -40.51
N MET A 598 35.14 -21.55 -40.12
CA MET A 598 33.90 -21.97 -39.45
C MET A 598 33.06 -22.85 -40.38
N LYS A 599 32.54 -23.96 -39.86
CA LYS A 599 31.66 -24.86 -40.61
C LYS A 599 30.35 -24.17 -40.97
N ASP A 600 29.96 -24.29 -42.25
CA ASP A 600 28.79 -23.63 -42.81
C ASP A 600 28.78 -22.10 -42.56
N ALA A 601 29.95 -21.46 -42.65
CA ALA A 601 30.18 -20.03 -42.38
C ALA A 601 29.10 -19.11 -42.97
N GLU A 602 28.67 -19.36 -44.22
CA GLU A 602 27.60 -18.61 -44.87
C GLU A 602 26.27 -18.73 -44.11
N LYS A 603 25.87 -19.96 -43.78
CA LYS A 603 24.65 -20.22 -43.02
C LYS A 603 24.72 -19.64 -41.61
N GLN A 604 25.89 -19.65 -40.97
CA GLN A 604 26.09 -19.07 -39.64
C GLN A 604 26.07 -17.54 -39.67
N ALA A 605 26.73 -16.92 -40.65
CA ALA A 605 26.75 -15.48 -40.82
C ALA A 605 25.34 -14.93 -41.07
N TYR A 606 24.53 -15.62 -41.89
CA TYR A 606 23.14 -15.23 -42.15
C TYR A 606 22.15 -15.61 -41.03
N LYS A 607 22.56 -16.38 -40.03
CA LYS A 607 21.79 -16.56 -38.79
C LYS A 607 21.94 -15.36 -37.85
N LEU A 608 23.03 -14.59 -37.96
CA LEU A 608 23.23 -13.37 -37.18
C LEU A 608 22.33 -12.27 -37.74
N HIS A 609 21.49 -11.69 -36.89
CA HIS A 609 20.65 -10.54 -37.21
C HIS A 609 21.02 -9.38 -36.30
N PHE A 610 21.41 -8.25 -36.88
CA PHE A 610 21.62 -6.99 -36.20
C PHE A 610 20.25 -6.32 -35.97
N TYR A 611 19.86 -6.17 -34.72
CA TYR A 611 18.63 -5.52 -34.30
C TYR A 611 18.95 -4.13 -33.73
N LEU A 612 18.15 -3.13 -34.12
CA LEU A 612 18.25 -1.78 -33.58
C LEU A 612 17.26 -1.61 -32.44
N GLU A 613 17.72 -1.80 -31.22
CA GLU A 613 16.93 -1.61 -30.02
C GLU A 613 16.86 -0.11 -29.68
N PRO A 614 15.68 0.52 -29.64
CA PRO A 614 15.54 1.90 -29.21
C PRO A 614 16.04 2.09 -27.78
N VAL A 615 16.74 3.19 -27.50
CA VAL A 615 17.28 3.46 -26.15
C VAL A 615 16.19 3.51 -25.07
N GLU A 616 14.97 3.93 -25.43
CA GLU A 616 13.81 3.99 -24.54
C GLU A 616 13.30 2.59 -24.12
N ASP A 617 13.61 1.56 -24.90
CA ASP A 617 13.13 0.19 -24.67
C ASP A 617 14.10 -0.64 -23.81
N ILE A 618 15.36 -0.21 -23.67
CA ILE A 618 16.43 -0.92 -22.95
C ILE A 618 15.96 -1.32 -21.54
N ASN A 619 15.44 -0.37 -20.74
CA ASN A 619 15.06 -0.64 -19.36
C ASN A 619 13.93 -1.69 -19.22
N LEU A 620 13.00 -1.81 -20.17
CA LEU A 620 11.77 -2.61 -19.99
C LEU A 620 11.70 -3.88 -20.81
N TYR A 621 12.48 -3.98 -21.89
CA TYR A 621 12.45 -5.09 -22.83
C TYR A 621 13.73 -5.93 -22.83
N SER A 622 14.84 -5.42 -22.29
CA SER A 622 16.11 -6.17 -22.15
C SER A 622 16.26 -6.95 -20.84
N TYR A 623 15.15 -7.36 -20.21
CA TYR A 623 15.16 -8.06 -18.91
C TYR A 623 16.00 -9.36 -18.87
N ASP A 624 16.03 -10.14 -19.95
CA ASP A 624 16.82 -11.39 -20.05
C ASP A 624 18.24 -11.15 -20.60
N MET A 625 18.65 -9.89 -20.80
CA MET A 625 19.93 -9.57 -21.41
C MET A 625 21.07 -9.71 -20.38
N PRO A 626 22.16 -10.43 -20.72
CA PRO A 626 23.31 -10.60 -19.84
C PRO A 626 24.25 -9.38 -19.86
N ASP A 627 23.70 -8.17 -19.75
CA ASP A 627 24.48 -6.91 -19.82
C ASP A 627 24.88 -6.37 -18.44
N GLY A 628 24.51 -7.07 -17.37
CA GLY A 628 24.89 -6.75 -16.00
C GLY A 628 24.13 -5.59 -15.36
N PHE A 629 23.08 -5.08 -16.01
CA PHE A 629 22.25 -4.01 -15.44
C PHE A 629 20.95 -4.51 -14.78
N PRO A 630 20.46 -3.78 -13.77
CA PRO A 630 19.13 -4.01 -13.24
C PRO A 630 18.10 -3.47 -14.24
N HIS A 631 17.56 -4.36 -15.06
CA HIS A 631 16.44 -4.05 -15.96
C HIS A 631 15.10 -4.12 -15.24
N GLY A 632 14.21 -3.21 -15.59
CA GLY A 632 12.79 -3.41 -15.40
C GLY A 632 12.24 -4.52 -16.31
N ASP A 633 11.04 -4.99 -15.99
CA ASP A 633 10.33 -5.94 -16.84
C ASP A 633 8.94 -5.38 -17.14
N ILE A 634 8.67 -5.14 -18.42
CA ILE A 634 7.38 -4.63 -18.89
C ILE A 634 6.21 -5.48 -18.37
N ARG A 635 6.40 -6.78 -18.16
CA ARG A 635 5.36 -7.68 -17.62
C ARG A 635 4.97 -7.29 -16.20
N PHE A 636 5.90 -6.81 -15.37
CA PHE A 636 5.58 -6.29 -14.04
C PHE A 636 4.85 -4.96 -14.11
N VAL A 637 5.20 -4.08 -15.06
CA VAL A 637 4.47 -2.84 -15.31
C VAL A 637 3.01 -3.13 -15.67
N TRP A 638 2.76 -4.07 -16.59
CA TRP A 638 1.41 -4.52 -16.94
C TRP A 638 0.69 -5.21 -15.78
N LEU A 639 1.39 -6.05 -15.01
CA LEU A 639 0.83 -6.73 -13.84
C LEU A 639 0.37 -5.71 -12.79
N PHE A 640 1.22 -4.76 -12.41
CA PHE A 640 0.86 -3.73 -11.43
C PHE A 640 -0.25 -2.83 -11.96
N GLY A 641 -0.22 -2.45 -13.24
CA GLY A 641 -1.30 -1.71 -13.88
C GLY A 641 -2.64 -2.45 -13.82
N ALA A 642 -2.65 -3.76 -14.11
CA ALA A 642 -3.84 -4.60 -14.03
C ALA A 642 -4.36 -4.70 -12.59
N ILE A 643 -3.47 -4.83 -11.60
CA ILE A 643 -3.83 -4.88 -10.17
C ILE A 643 -4.42 -3.55 -9.71
N ALA A 644 -3.81 -2.43 -10.09
CA ALA A 644 -4.33 -1.09 -9.83
C ALA A 644 -5.76 -0.96 -10.37
N ALA A 645 -5.97 -1.39 -11.62
CA ALA A 645 -7.27 -1.37 -12.26
C ALA A 645 -8.28 -2.26 -11.52
N PHE A 646 -7.90 -3.48 -11.11
CA PHE A 646 -8.78 -4.37 -10.34
C PHE A 646 -9.18 -3.76 -8.99
N ILE A 647 -8.24 -3.17 -8.26
CA ILE A 647 -8.52 -2.51 -6.98
C ILE A 647 -9.50 -1.34 -7.17
N LEU A 648 -9.31 -0.53 -8.20
CA LEU A 648 -10.23 0.56 -8.54
C LEU A 648 -11.61 0.05 -8.90
N VAL A 649 -11.69 -1.02 -9.70
CA VAL A 649 -12.95 -1.68 -10.05
C VAL A 649 -13.65 -2.21 -8.80
N ILE A 650 -12.94 -2.85 -7.87
CA ILE A 650 -13.51 -3.29 -6.59
C ILE A 650 -14.09 -2.10 -5.80
N ALA A 651 -13.39 -0.96 -5.77
CA ALA A 651 -13.90 0.25 -5.12
C ALA A 651 -15.17 0.80 -5.82
N CYS A 652 -15.21 0.81 -7.15
CA CYS A 652 -16.40 1.16 -7.94
C CYS A 652 -17.57 0.21 -7.69
N ILE A 653 -17.31 -1.10 -7.68
CA ILE A 653 -18.29 -2.15 -7.38
C ILE A 653 -18.87 -1.95 -5.98
N ASN A 654 -18.03 -1.65 -4.99
CA ASN A 654 -18.50 -1.35 -3.64
C ASN A 654 -19.39 -0.12 -3.58
N PHE A 655 -19.05 0.94 -4.31
CA PHE A 655 -19.91 2.10 -4.43
C PHE A 655 -21.26 1.77 -5.07
N ILE A 656 -21.25 0.98 -6.15
CA ILE A 656 -22.45 0.53 -6.87
C ILE A 656 -23.31 -0.33 -5.94
N ASN A 657 -22.72 -1.32 -5.27
CA ASN A 657 -23.39 -2.22 -4.34
C ASN A 657 -24.05 -1.44 -3.20
N LEU A 658 -23.36 -0.46 -2.61
CA LEU A 658 -23.89 0.37 -1.53
C LEU A 658 -24.99 1.33 -1.98
N SER A 659 -24.84 1.92 -3.17
CA SER A 659 -25.85 2.80 -3.76
C SER A 659 -27.12 2.04 -4.14
N THR A 660 -26.95 0.79 -4.59
CA THR A 660 -28.04 -0.10 -4.97
C THR A 660 -28.75 -0.69 -3.76
N ALA A 661 -28.02 -1.07 -2.72
CA ALA A 661 -28.60 -1.55 -1.45
C ALA A 661 -29.62 -0.52 -0.92
N LYS A 662 -29.24 0.76 -0.85
CA LYS A 662 -30.10 1.83 -0.34
C LYS A 662 -31.17 2.34 -1.32
N SER A 663 -31.31 1.71 -2.48
CA SER A 663 -32.26 2.11 -3.52
C SER A 663 -33.71 2.13 -3.04
N ALA A 664 -34.10 1.20 -2.14
CA ALA A 664 -35.45 1.10 -1.61
C ALA A 664 -35.88 2.36 -0.84
N ASN A 665 -35.01 2.91 0.00
CA ASN A 665 -35.29 4.14 0.76
C ASN A 665 -35.32 5.38 -0.16
N ARG A 666 -34.50 5.38 -1.21
CA ARG A 666 -34.48 6.44 -2.23
C ARG A 666 -35.65 6.34 -3.21
N ALA A 667 -36.22 5.16 -3.40
CA ALA A 667 -37.31 4.95 -4.33
C ALA A 667 -38.53 5.81 -3.97
N LYS A 668 -38.87 5.92 -2.67
CA LYS A 668 -39.96 6.80 -2.18
C LYS A 668 -39.74 8.27 -2.53
N GLU A 669 -38.52 8.77 -2.32
CA GLU A 669 -38.14 10.14 -2.66
C GLU A 669 -38.22 10.40 -4.19
N VAL A 670 -37.72 9.45 -4.99
CA VAL A 670 -37.75 9.53 -6.46
C VAL A 670 -39.18 9.43 -6.99
N GLY A 671 -40.00 8.56 -6.40
CA GLY A 671 -41.42 8.40 -6.74
C GLY A 671 -42.20 9.69 -6.48
N LEU A 672 -42.02 10.30 -5.30
CA LEU A 672 -42.64 11.58 -4.95
C LEU A 672 -42.19 12.71 -5.89
N ARG A 673 -40.90 12.79 -6.21
CA ARG A 673 -40.37 13.81 -7.16
C ARG A 673 -40.93 13.66 -8.57
N LYS A 674 -41.08 12.43 -9.07
CA LYS A 674 -41.69 12.18 -10.39
C LYS A 674 -43.17 12.58 -10.42
N VAL A 675 -43.90 12.33 -9.34
CA VAL A 675 -45.30 12.80 -9.19
C VAL A 675 -45.36 14.33 -9.17
N LEU A 676 -44.38 15.00 -8.56
CA LEU A 676 -44.22 16.46 -8.57
C LEU A 676 -43.61 17.02 -9.88
N GLY A 677 -43.51 16.22 -10.95
CA GLY A 677 -43.09 16.68 -12.29
C GLY A 677 -41.59 16.57 -12.60
N SER A 678 -40.79 15.88 -11.80
CA SER A 678 -39.36 15.68 -12.12
C SER A 678 -39.15 14.66 -13.24
N TYR A 679 -38.53 15.10 -14.34
CA TYR A 679 -38.17 14.22 -15.46
C TYR A 679 -37.04 13.24 -15.11
N ARG A 680 -37.04 12.07 -15.79
CA ARG A 680 -36.03 11.02 -15.60
C ARG A 680 -34.60 11.52 -15.78
N SER A 681 -34.36 12.40 -16.77
CA SER A 681 -33.03 12.99 -17.03
C SER A 681 -32.51 13.85 -15.87
N SER A 682 -33.37 14.64 -15.22
CA SER A 682 -32.99 15.45 -14.05
C SER A 682 -32.51 14.58 -12.88
N LEU A 683 -33.15 13.44 -12.65
CA LEU A 683 -32.75 12.48 -11.63
C LEU A 683 -31.41 11.80 -11.96
N ILE A 684 -31.19 11.47 -13.24
CA ILE A 684 -29.91 10.90 -13.69
C ILE A 684 -28.77 11.89 -13.45
N HIS A 685 -28.92 13.14 -13.87
CA HIS A 685 -27.91 14.19 -13.63
C HIS A 685 -27.67 14.43 -12.14
N GLN A 686 -28.71 14.44 -11.31
CA GLN A 686 -28.57 14.57 -9.86
C GLN A 686 -27.71 13.44 -9.25
N PHE A 687 -27.98 12.18 -9.61
CA PHE A 687 -27.23 11.04 -9.08
C PHE A 687 -25.79 10.96 -9.61
N LEU A 688 -25.57 11.35 -10.86
CA LEU A 688 -24.21 11.47 -11.41
C LEU A 688 -23.41 12.56 -10.70
N ILE A 689 -23.97 13.74 -10.50
CA ILE A 689 -23.31 14.83 -9.76
C ILE A 689 -23.02 14.41 -8.32
N GLU A 690 -23.93 13.69 -7.68
CA GLU A 690 -23.69 13.16 -6.33
C GLU A 690 -22.49 12.19 -6.31
N SER A 691 -22.42 11.28 -7.28
CA SER A 691 -21.34 10.29 -7.38
C SER A 691 -19.99 10.92 -7.74
N MET A 692 -20.00 11.91 -8.63
CA MET A 692 -18.82 12.73 -8.96
C MET A 692 -18.32 13.52 -7.75
N LEU A 693 -19.21 14.06 -6.91
CA LEU A 693 -18.80 14.74 -5.68
C LEU A 693 -18.14 13.78 -4.68
N TYR A 694 -18.69 12.56 -4.53
CA TYR A 694 -18.03 11.52 -3.73
C TYR A 694 -16.64 11.18 -4.28
N SER A 695 -16.52 10.99 -5.59
CA SER A 695 -15.25 10.73 -6.26
C SER A 695 -14.24 11.86 -6.02
N LEU A 696 -14.63 13.13 -6.23
CA LEU A 696 -13.76 14.28 -6.05
C LEU A 696 -13.20 14.38 -4.62
N VAL A 697 -14.06 14.24 -3.59
CA VAL A 697 -13.62 14.23 -2.20
C VAL A 697 -12.70 13.04 -1.92
N SER A 698 -12.97 11.89 -2.54
CA SER A 698 -12.14 10.70 -2.42
C SER A 698 -10.79 10.85 -3.10
N PHE A 699 -10.70 11.57 -4.21
CA PHE A 699 -9.43 11.88 -4.88
C PHE A 699 -8.56 12.80 -4.04
N ILE A 700 -9.14 13.84 -3.41
CA ILE A 700 -8.40 14.70 -2.47
C ILE A 700 -7.86 13.88 -1.31
N LEU A 701 -8.70 13.03 -0.71
CA LEU A 701 -8.27 12.17 0.39
C LEU A 701 -7.27 11.10 -0.06
N GLY A 702 -7.46 10.52 -1.25
CA GLY A 702 -6.57 9.52 -1.84
C GLY A 702 -5.21 10.09 -2.17
N LEU A 703 -5.13 11.32 -2.66
CA LEU A 703 -3.88 12.05 -2.88
C LEU A 703 -3.14 12.30 -1.56
N LEU A 704 -3.87 12.70 -0.51
CA LEU A 704 -3.29 12.85 0.83
C LEU A 704 -2.75 11.52 1.38
N ILE A 705 -3.50 10.44 1.23
CA ILE A 705 -3.05 9.09 1.64
C ILE A 705 -1.82 8.66 0.83
N ALA A 706 -1.84 8.83 -0.49
CA ALA A 706 -0.72 8.51 -1.36
C ALA A 706 0.54 9.29 -0.93
N TRP A 707 0.41 10.59 -0.67
CA TRP A 707 1.52 11.42 -0.19
C TRP A 707 2.10 10.94 1.15
N LEU A 708 1.26 10.55 2.11
CA LEU A 708 1.69 10.03 3.41
C LEU A 708 2.36 8.64 3.31
N VAL A 709 1.89 7.79 2.38
CA VAL A 709 2.37 6.41 2.20
C VAL A 709 3.59 6.35 1.25
N LEU A 710 3.79 7.36 0.41
CA LEU A 710 4.85 7.41 -0.59
C LEU A 710 6.25 7.09 -0.04
N PRO A 711 6.70 7.59 1.14
CA PRO A 711 8.03 7.24 1.66
C PRO A 711 8.18 5.75 1.97
N TYR A 712 7.10 5.09 2.42
CA TYR A 712 7.09 3.65 2.65
C TYR A 712 7.12 2.90 1.30
N PHE A 713 6.32 3.36 0.34
CA PHE A 713 6.29 2.78 -1.01
C PHE A 713 7.65 2.91 -1.72
N ASN A 714 8.35 4.03 -1.55
CA ASN A 714 9.71 4.25 -2.08
C ASN A 714 10.73 3.27 -1.51
N ARG A 715 10.66 2.96 -0.19
CA ARG A 715 11.50 1.92 0.41
C ARG A 715 11.15 0.53 -0.10
N LEU A 716 9.86 0.27 -0.26
CA LEU A 716 9.36 -1.02 -0.75
C LEU A 716 9.77 -1.26 -2.20
N ALA A 717 9.63 -0.25 -3.07
CA ALA A 717 9.96 -0.32 -4.48
C ALA A 717 11.45 -0.07 -4.77
N ALA A 718 12.24 0.32 -3.75
CA ALA A 718 13.59 0.88 -3.87
C ALA A 718 13.69 1.95 -4.96
N LYS A 719 12.75 2.90 -4.94
CA LYS A 719 12.64 4.03 -5.88
C LYS A 719 12.56 5.34 -5.11
N SER A 720 12.90 6.45 -5.77
CA SER A 720 12.80 7.80 -5.25
C SER A 720 11.65 8.58 -5.88
N LEU A 721 10.44 8.01 -5.85
CA LEU A 721 9.27 8.63 -6.48
C LEU A 721 8.83 9.88 -5.72
N ALA A 722 8.46 10.92 -6.47
CA ALA A 722 7.89 12.14 -5.96
C ALA A 722 6.57 12.47 -6.67
N ILE A 723 5.61 13.04 -5.94
CA ILE A 723 4.41 13.62 -6.56
C ILE A 723 4.84 14.90 -7.28
N PRO A 724 4.54 15.04 -8.58
CA PRO A 724 4.99 16.17 -9.39
C PRO A 724 4.15 17.43 -9.13
N TRP A 725 4.24 18.00 -7.93
CA TRP A 725 3.43 19.16 -7.52
C TRP A 725 3.63 20.41 -8.41
N GLY A 726 4.81 20.54 -9.02
CA GLY A 726 5.15 21.66 -9.91
C GLY A 726 4.63 21.51 -11.34
N GLU A 727 4.12 20.35 -11.72
CA GLU A 727 3.66 20.08 -13.08
C GLU A 727 2.23 20.58 -13.29
N TRP A 728 2.04 21.44 -14.29
CA TRP A 728 0.74 22.07 -14.57
C TRP A 728 -0.35 21.07 -14.98
N TRP A 729 0.03 19.94 -15.56
CA TRP A 729 -0.91 18.92 -16.08
C TRP A 729 -1.48 18.00 -14.98
N LEU A 730 -0.86 17.95 -13.79
CA LEU A 730 -1.28 17.05 -12.70
C LEU A 730 -2.72 17.33 -12.25
N VAL A 731 -3.06 18.60 -12.02
CA VAL A 731 -4.38 19.01 -11.53
C VAL A 731 -5.49 18.70 -12.55
N PRO A 732 -5.36 19.07 -13.85
CA PRO A 732 -6.30 18.64 -14.89
C PRO A 732 -6.49 17.12 -14.96
N VAL A 733 -5.42 16.33 -14.91
CA VAL A 733 -5.49 14.86 -14.98
C VAL A 733 -6.26 14.29 -13.80
N ILE A 734 -5.98 14.74 -12.58
CA ILE A 734 -6.70 14.32 -11.37
C ILE A 734 -8.18 14.68 -11.46
N LEU A 735 -8.52 15.89 -11.93
CA LEU A 735 -9.91 16.33 -12.09
C LEU A 735 -10.66 15.48 -13.12
N VAL A 736 -10.06 15.23 -14.28
CA VAL A 736 -10.65 14.38 -15.32
C VAL A 736 -10.82 12.95 -14.82
N ALA A 737 -9.81 12.37 -14.18
CA ALA A 737 -9.88 11.04 -13.58
C ALA A 737 -10.99 10.94 -12.52
N ALA A 738 -11.12 11.94 -11.64
CA ALA A 738 -12.19 12.00 -10.65
C ALA A 738 -13.59 12.02 -11.28
N MET A 739 -13.75 12.76 -12.38
CA MET A 739 -15.00 12.84 -13.11
C MET A 739 -15.33 11.51 -13.80
N ILE A 740 -14.34 10.85 -14.41
CA ILE A 740 -14.49 9.53 -15.06
C ILE A 740 -14.88 8.46 -14.04
N VAL A 741 -14.11 8.32 -12.95
CA VAL A 741 -14.38 7.32 -11.90
C VAL A 741 -15.75 7.55 -11.25
N GLY A 742 -16.08 8.82 -10.97
CA GLY A 742 -17.37 9.20 -10.41
C GLY A 742 -18.54 8.93 -11.37
N ALA A 743 -18.34 9.13 -12.68
CA ALA A 743 -19.31 8.80 -13.70
C ALA A 743 -19.54 7.28 -13.77
N PHE A 744 -18.48 6.47 -13.87
CA PHE A 744 -18.57 5.00 -13.92
C PHE A 744 -19.30 4.44 -12.69
N ALA A 745 -18.95 4.91 -11.50
CA ALA A 745 -19.58 4.47 -10.26
C ALA A 745 -21.05 4.93 -10.13
N GLY A 746 -21.37 6.11 -10.68
CA GLY A 746 -22.71 6.71 -10.63
C GLY A 746 -23.65 6.23 -11.73
N LEU A 747 -23.13 5.72 -12.86
CA LEU A 747 -23.90 5.37 -14.05
C LEU A 747 -24.99 4.34 -13.72
N TYR A 748 -24.59 3.22 -13.13
CA TYR A 748 -25.52 2.13 -12.82
C TYR A 748 -26.61 2.57 -11.82
N PRO A 749 -26.30 3.13 -10.64
CA PRO A 749 -27.33 3.63 -9.72
C PRO A 749 -28.23 4.68 -10.37
N ALA A 750 -27.70 5.60 -11.18
CA ALA A 750 -28.49 6.63 -11.85
C ALA A 750 -29.53 6.04 -12.82
N PHE A 751 -29.13 5.08 -13.66
CA PHE A 751 -30.04 4.43 -14.60
C PHE A 751 -31.02 3.48 -13.91
N TYR A 752 -30.57 2.74 -12.89
CA TYR A 752 -31.41 1.82 -12.12
C TYR A 752 -32.48 2.56 -11.31
N LEU A 753 -32.09 3.54 -10.49
CA LEU A 753 -33.00 4.31 -9.64
C LEU A 753 -33.99 5.16 -10.45
N SER A 754 -33.55 5.70 -11.59
CA SER A 754 -34.40 6.54 -12.44
C SER A 754 -35.49 5.75 -13.16
N ARG A 755 -35.46 4.40 -13.18
CA ARG A 755 -36.48 3.55 -13.83
C ARG A 755 -37.69 3.24 -12.95
N PHE A 756 -37.68 3.54 -11.65
CA PHE A 756 -38.80 3.22 -10.76
C PHE A 756 -40.12 3.90 -11.16
N ARG A 757 -41.21 3.14 -11.20
CA ARG A 757 -42.57 3.62 -11.48
C ARG A 757 -43.23 4.13 -10.18
N PRO A 758 -43.69 5.39 -10.11
CA PRO A 758 -44.26 5.97 -8.88
C PRO A 758 -45.41 5.14 -8.29
N ALA A 759 -46.27 4.58 -9.14
CA ALA A 759 -47.42 3.76 -8.73
C ALA A 759 -47.03 2.50 -7.96
N GLN A 760 -45.90 1.86 -8.31
CA GLN A 760 -45.41 0.66 -7.62
C GLN A 760 -44.70 1.03 -6.30
N VAL A 761 -44.01 2.17 -6.29
CA VAL A 761 -43.29 2.66 -5.12
C VAL A 761 -44.25 3.06 -3.99
N LEU A 762 -45.33 3.77 -4.31
CA LEU A 762 -46.30 4.26 -3.33
C LEU A 762 -47.24 3.18 -2.80
N LYS A 763 -47.50 2.13 -3.59
CA LYS A 763 -48.27 0.94 -3.16
C LYS A 763 -47.48 -0.02 -2.26
N GLY A 764 -46.21 0.24 -1.98
CA GLY A 764 -45.37 -0.63 -1.16
C GLY A 764 -45.00 -1.97 -1.81
N THR A 765 -45.40 -2.20 -3.07
CA THR A 765 -45.13 -3.42 -3.84
C THR A 765 -43.71 -3.49 -4.40
N ILE A 766 -42.78 -2.71 -3.84
CA ILE A 766 -41.35 -2.78 -4.17
C ILE A 766 -40.77 -4.05 -3.52
N ALA A 767 -41.27 -5.22 -3.90
CA ALA A 767 -40.49 -6.44 -3.81
C ALA A 767 -39.34 -6.27 -4.81
N GLY A 768 -38.14 -6.01 -4.30
CA GLY A 768 -36.94 -5.84 -5.12
C GLY A 768 -36.80 -7.01 -6.08
N GLY A 769 -36.90 -6.74 -7.38
CA GLY A 769 -36.87 -7.79 -8.40
C GLY A 769 -35.59 -8.64 -8.30
N SER A 770 -35.73 -9.94 -8.51
CA SER A 770 -34.66 -10.95 -8.49
C SER A 770 -33.39 -10.53 -9.25
N LYS A 771 -33.54 -9.76 -10.34
CA LYS A 771 -32.43 -9.24 -11.16
C LYS A 771 -31.46 -8.30 -10.42
N SER A 772 -31.93 -7.51 -9.45
CA SER A 772 -31.06 -6.62 -8.65
C SER A 772 -30.23 -7.40 -7.62
N LEU A 773 -30.80 -8.48 -7.09
CA LEU A 773 -30.12 -9.38 -6.16
C LEU A 773 -29.03 -10.19 -6.87
N MET A 774 -29.32 -10.69 -8.08
CA MET A 774 -28.40 -11.49 -8.88
C MET A 774 -27.15 -10.71 -9.31
N LEU A 775 -27.32 -9.47 -9.80
CA LEU A 775 -26.18 -8.63 -10.19
C LEU A 775 -25.29 -8.27 -8.98
N ARG A 776 -25.90 -7.90 -7.86
CA ARG A 776 -25.16 -7.62 -6.61
C ARG A 776 -24.35 -8.84 -6.16
N ASN A 777 -24.97 -10.02 -6.17
CA ASN A 777 -24.31 -11.26 -5.79
C ASN A 777 -23.15 -11.58 -6.74
N GLY A 778 -23.32 -11.41 -8.06
CA GLY A 778 -22.24 -11.58 -9.04
C GLY A 778 -21.09 -10.60 -8.83
N LEU A 779 -21.38 -9.33 -8.52
CA LEU A 779 -20.37 -8.33 -8.18
C LEU A 779 -19.60 -8.68 -6.89
N VAL A 780 -20.28 -9.25 -5.89
CA VAL A 780 -19.65 -9.75 -4.65
C VAL A 780 -18.77 -10.98 -4.94
N VAL A 781 -19.19 -11.87 -5.84
CA VAL A 781 -18.36 -13.01 -6.27
C VAL A 781 -17.09 -12.52 -6.97
N PHE A 782 -17.21 -11.55 -7.89
CA PHE A 782 -16.07 -10.99 -8.62
C PHE A 782 -15.01 -10.35 -7.69
N GLN A 783 -15.41 -9.51 -6.73
CA GLN A 783 -14.46 -8.86 -5.81
C GLN A 783 -13.69 -9.88 -4.95
N PHE A 784 -14.36 -10.95 -4.48
CA PHE A 784 -13.73 -11.98 -3.67
C PHE A 784 -12.85 -12.87 -4.55
N ALA A 785 -13.28 -13.17 -5.77
CA ALA A 785 -12.49 -13.96 -6.71
C ALA A 785 -11.18 -13.24 -7.05
N ALA A 786 -11.24 -11.95 -7.39
CA ALA A 786 -10.05 -11.14 -7.64
C ALA A 786 -9.11 -11.10 -6.41
N SER A 787 -9.66 -10.93 -5.21
CA SER A 787 -8.87 -10.92 -3.97
C SER A 787 -8.21 -12.28 -3.70
N ILE A 788 -8.94 -13.39 -3.90
CA ILE A 788 -8.42 -14.75 -3.70
C ILE A 788 -7.33 -15.08 -4.72
N VAL A 789 -7.48 -14.67 -5.99
CA VAL A 789 -6.42 -14.80 -7.00
C VAL A 789 -5.14 -14.12 -6.54
N LEU A 790 -5.22 -12.88 -6.03
CA LEU A 790 -4.04 -12.18 -5.51
C LEU A 790 -3.40 -12.91 -4.32
N ILE A 791 -4.20 -13.42 -3.38
CA ILE A 791 -3.67 -14.20 -2.24
C ILE A 791 -2.93 -15.45 -2.72
N ILE A 792 -3.53 -16.21 -3.64
CA ILE A 792 -2.90 -17.42 -4.18
C ILE A 792 -1.60 -17.07 -4.91
N SER A 793 -1.61 -16.02 -5.75
CA SER A 793 -0.39 -15.57 -6.44
C SER A 793 0.72 -15.19 -5.48
N THR A 794 0.40 -14.48 -4.38
CA THR A 794 1.37 -14.15 -3.34
C THR A 794 1.95 -15.40 -2.67
N ILE A 795 1.12 -16.39 -2.33
CA ILE A 795 1.59 -17.64 -1.72
C ILE A 795 2.53 -18.39 -2.68
N VAL A 796 2.17 -18.50 -3.96
CA VAL A 796 2.99 -19.19 -4.96
C VAL A 796 4.33 -18.48 -5.19
N ILE A 797 4.33 -17.14 -5.30
CA ILE A 797 5.57 -16.36 -5.48
C ILE A 797 6.47 -16.48 -4.25
N TYR A 798 5.89 -16.45 -3.05
CA TYR A 798 6.63 -16.66 -1.81
C TYR A 798 7.29 -18.04 -1.77
N ASP A 799 6.52 -19.09 -2.02
CA ASP A 799 7.01 -20.47 -1.97
C ASP A 799 8.07 -20.73 -3.06
N GLN A 800 7.90 -20.16 -4.26
CA GLN A 800 8.89 -20.22 -5.34
C GLN A 800 10.20 -19.50 -4.95
N THR A 801 10.12 -18.31 -4.35
CA THR A 801 11.30 -17.57 -3.87
C THR A 801 12.01 -18.34 -2.75
N HIS A 802 11.25 -18.86 -1.79
CA HIS A 802 11.80 -19.65 -0.69
C HIS A 802 12.46 -20.96 -1.19
N PHE A 803 11.85 -21.62 -2.17
CA PHE A 803 12.41 -22.79 -2.83
C PHE A 803 13.76 -22.50 -3.50
N ILE A 804 13.85 -21.40 -4.25
CA ILE A 804 15.07 -20.95 -4.92
C ILE A 804 16.18 -20.64 -3.90
N LEU A 805 15.90 -19.85 -2.87
CA LEU A 805 16.91 -19.40 -1.90
C LEU A 805 17.51 -20.54 -1.06
N ASN A 806 16.73 -21.61 -0.82
CA ASN A 806 17.14 -22.75 0.01
C ASN A 806 17.57 -23.98 -0.81
N ARG A 807 17.47 -23.94 -2.14
CA ARG A 807 17.92 -25.04 -2.98
C ARG A 807 19.44 -25.21 -2.84
N LYS A 808 19.91 -26.46 -2.87
CA LYS A 808 21.35 -26.74 -2.98
C LYS A 808 21.83 -26.28 -4.35
N VAL A 809 22.65 -25.24 -4.36
CA VAL A 809 23.20 -24.60 -5.57
C VAL A 809 24.48 -25.27 -6.09
N GLY A 810 25.00 -26.27 -5.38
CA GLY A 810 26.20 -27.02 -5.78
C GLY A 810 27.52 -26.45 -5.26
N PHE A 811 27.48 -25.33 -4.52
CA PHE A 811 28.60 -24.72 -3.82
C PHE A 811 28.19 -24.22 -2.42
N ASP A 812 29.17 -24.01 -1.54
CA ASP A 812 28.99 -23.51 -0.19
C ASP A 812 28.97 -21.97 -0.18
N LYS A 813 27.81 -21.39 0.13
CA LYS A 813 27.64 -19.93 0.29
C LYS A 813 27.85 -19.42 1.71
N ASP A 814 27.60 -20.26 2.71
CA ASP A 814 27.61 -19.85 4.12
C ASP A 814 29.04 -19.61 4.62
N GLN A 815 29.22 -18.54 5.40
CA GLN A 815 30.50 -18.19 6.04
C GLN A 815 31.68 -18.01 5.06
N VAL A 816 31.38 -17.63 3.81
CA VAL A 816 32.38 -17.22 2.82
C VAL A 816 32.40 -15.70 2.75
N MET A 817 33.50 -15.10 3.17
CA MET A 817 33.75 -13.67 3.05
C MET A 817 34.44 -13.40 1.71
N VAL A 818 33.96 -12.42 0.96
CA VAL A 818 34.54 -11.99 -0.32
C VAL A 818 35.25 -10.67 -0.09
N LEU A 819 36.59 -10.66 -0.12
CA LEU A 819 37.38 -9.45 -0.18
C LEU A 819 37.42 -8.95 -1.63
N ARG A 820 37.18 -7.65 -1.82
CA ARG A 820 37.18 -6.99 -3.13
C ARG A 820 38.31 -5.97 -3.23
N GLY A 821 38.81 -5.75 -4.44
CA GLY A 821 39.88 -4.78 -4.70
C GLY A 821 41.27 -5.29 -4.33
N THR A 822 41.49 -6.61 -4.34
CA THR A 822 42.80 -7.22 -3.97
C THR A 822 43.88 -7.03 -5.04
N ASN A 823 43.52 -6.56 -6.24
CA ASN A 823 44.41 -6.28 -7.35
C ASN A 823 45.40 -5.14 -7.04
N THR A 824 45.00 -4.21 -6.19
CA THR A 824 45.82 -3.05 -5.77
C THR A 824 47.03 -3.44 -4.92
N LEU A 825 47.06 -4.65 -4.35
CA LEU A 825 48.20 -5.15 -3.59
C LEU A 825 49.41 -5.39 -4.51
N GLY A 826 49.18 -5.68 -5.79
CA GLY A 826 50.19 -6.12 -6.75
C GLY A 826 50.48 -7.64 -6.64
N ASP A 827 51.04 -8.19 -7.71
CA ASP A 827 51.14 -9.65 -7.92
C ASP A 827 51.99 -10.41 -6.89
N GLN A 828 53.01 -9.77 -6.32
CA GLN A 828 53.85 -10.37 -5.28
C GLN A 828 53.14 -10.35 -3.92
N ASN A 829 52.64 -9.18 -3.51
CA ASN A 829 52.00 -9.00 -2.21
C ASN A 829 50.69 -9.78 -2.09
N ILE A 830 49.93 -9.98 -3.17
CA ILE A 830 48.66 -10.74 -3.09
C ILE A 830 48.90 -12.21 -2.73
N LYS A 831 50.00 -12.81 -3.22
CA LYS A 831 50.37 -14.20 -2.89
C LYS A 831 50.80 -14.31 -1.43
N GLU A 832 51.59 -13.36 -0.94
CA GLU A 832 51.99 -13.29 0.47
C GLU A 832 50.78 -13.07 1.38
N PHE A 833 49.89 -12.15 1.02
CA PHE A 833 48.66 -11.87 1.74
C PHE A 833 47.76 -13.11 1.84
N LYS A 834 47.58 -13.84 0.73
CA LYS A 834 46.86 -15.13 0.72
C LYS A 834 47.48 -16.13 1.71
N ASN A 835 48.80 -16.26 1.73
CA ASN A 835 49.50 -17.19 2.61
C ASN A 835 49.35 -16.82 4.10
N GLU A 836 49.43 -15.53 4.44
CA GLU A 836 49.20 -15.04 5.79
C GLU A 836 47.76 -15.26 6.26
N LEU A 837 46.78 -15.02 5.39
CA LEU A 837 45.37 -15.34 5.68
C LEU A 837 45.15 -16.83 5.91
N ALA A 838 45.77 -17.69 5.10
CA ALA A 838 45.64 -19.14 5.23
C ALA A 838 46.28 -19.71 6.51
N ARG A 839 47.16 -18.94 7.18
CA ARG A 839 47.76 -19.31 8.48
C ARG A 839 46.87 -18.95 9.67
N MET A 840 45.85 -18.13 9.49
CA MET A 840 44.94 -17.73 10.57
C MET A 840 44.06 -18.92 11.00
N ALA A 841 43.99 -19.21 12.30
CA ALA A 841 43.13 -20.29 12.83
C ALA A 841 41.63 -20.05 12.55
N SER A 842 41.23 -18.79 12.38
CA SER A 842 39.87 -18.36 12.07
C SER A 842 39.49 -18.54 10.59
N VAL A 843 40.44 -18.96 9.74
CA VAL A 843 40.29 -19.18 8.29
C VAL A 843 40.52 -20.65 7.93
N LYS A 844 39.58 -21.26 7.21
CA LYS A 844 39.64 -22.65 6.76
C LYS A 844 40.34 -22.80 5.41
N SER A 845 40.08 -21.86 4.50
CA SER A 845 40.71 -21.81 3.17
C SER A 845 40.53 -20.43 2.54
N VAL A 846 41.41 -20.11 1.60
CA VAL A 846 41.42 -18.84 0.87
C VAL A 846 41.60 -19.13 -0.61
N SER A 847 40.86 -18.46 -1.48
CA SER A 847 41.00 -18.57 -2.94
C SER A 847 40.98 -17.20 -3.61
N ILE A 848 41.74 -17.03 -4.67
CA ILE A 848 41.80 -15.83 -5.53
C ILE A 848 41.11 -16.19 -6.84
N SER A 849 40.05 -15.45 -7.17
CA SER A 849 39.36 -15.57 -8.45
C SER A 849 38.35 -14.44 -8.60
N ASP A 850 38.28 -13.88 -9.81
CA ASP A 850 37.30 -12.86 -10.18
C ASP A 850 35.97 -13.44 -10.67
N TYR A 851 35.90 -14.77 -10.72
CA TYR A 851 34.76 -15.52 -11.19
C TYR A 851 34.09 -16.22 -10.02
N LEU A 852 32.96 -15.67 -9.56
CA LEU A 852 32.17 -16.24 -8.47
C LEU A 852 30.72 -16.43 -8.91
N PRO A 853 30.00 -17.42 -8.37
CA PRO A 853 28.59 -17.70 -8.69
C PRO A 853 27.61 -16.69 -8.05
N ILE A 854 27.92 -15.38 -8.14
CA ILE A 854 27.18 -14.23 -7.59
C ILE A 854 27.22 -13.04 -8.57
N PRO A 855 26.31 -12.05 -8.43
CA PRO A 855 26.25 -10.91 -9.34
C PRO A 855 27.45 -9.97 -9.11
N GLY A 856 27.77 -9.13 -10.09
CA GLY A 856 28.87 -8.18 -9.98
C GLY A 856 30.26 -8.83 -10.00
N THR A 857 30.39 -9.99 -10.67
CA THR A 857 31.66 -10.71 -10.87
C THR A 857 31.83 -11.06 -12.34
N ARG A 858 33.04 -11.43 -12.77
CA ARG A 858 33.32 -11.62 -14.20
C ARG A 858 32.50 -12.76 -14.79
N ARG A 859 32.02 -12.57 -16.01
CA ARG A 859 31.35 -13.55 -16.87
C ARG A 859 31.94 -13.44 -18.27
N ASN A 860 31.98 -14.55 -19.01
CA ASN A 860 32.39 -14.52 -20.42
C ASN A 860 31.66 -15.59 -21.24
N GLY A 861 31.45 -15.30 -22.52
CA GLY A 861 30.95 -16.27 -23.49
C GLY A 861 32.10 -16.78 -24.35
N ASN A 862 32.57 -17.99 -24.12
CA ASN A 862 33.58 -18.64 -24.94
C ASN A 862 32.96 -19.80 -25.72
N THR A 863 33.49 -20.07 -26.90
CA THR A 863 33.10 -21.27 -27.66
C THR A 863 34.24 -22.29 -27.57
N PHE A 864 33.88 -23.54 -27.28
CA PHE A 864 34.82 -24.63 -27.07
C PHE A 864 34.60 -25.76 -28.08
N TRP A 865 35.69 -26.40 -28.47
CA TRP A 865 35.71 -27.57 -29.34
C TRP A 865 36.66 -28.62 -28.82
N ILE A 866 36.48 -29.86 -29.28
CA ILE A 866 37.52 -30.88 -29.16
C ILE A 866 38.68 -30.49 -30.10
N GLU A 867 39.92 -30.61 -29.63
CA GLU A 867 41.09 -30.28 -30.43
C GLU A 867 41.09 -31.04 -31.78
N GLY A 868 41.44 -30.33 -32.86
CA GLY A 868 41.41 -30.86 -34.23
C GLY A 868 40.01 -30.97 -34.84
N ARG A 869 38.93 -30.73 -34.08
CA ARG A 869 37.53 -30.81 -34.56
C ARG A 869 36.81 -29.47 -34.65
N ALA A 870 37.50 -28.35 -34.38
CA ALA A 870 36.93 -27.00 -34.43
C ALA A 870 36.26 -26.63 -35.77
N LYS A 871 36.76 -27.20 -36.89
CA LYS A 871 36.22 -26.98 -38.25
C LYS A 871 35.14 -28.00 -38.67
N ILE A 872 34.87 -29.00 -37.83
CA ILE A 872 34.04 -30.17 -38.15
C ILE A 872 32.77 -30.21 -37.30
N ASP A 873 32.91 -29.90 -36.01
CA ASP A 873 31.82 -29.89 -35.05
C ASP A 873 31.29 -28.48 -34.81
N GLU A 874 30.01 -28.38 -34.42
CA GLU A 874 29.45 -27.14 -33.91
C GLU A 874 30.08 -26.83 -32.54
N GLY A 875 30.45 -25.55 -32.33
CA GLY A 875 31.09 -25.13 -31.10
C GLY A 875 30.14 -25.13 -29.91
N VAL A 876 30.66 -25.47 -28.74
CA VAL A 876 29.90 -25.46 -27.48
C VAL A 876 30.18 -24.15 -26.76
N GLY A 877 29.17 -23.29 -26.68
CA GLY A 877 29.22 -22.09 -25.84
C GLY A 877 29.31 -22.44 -24.36
N GLY A 878 30.15 -21.72 -23.61
CA GLY A 878 30.30 -21.89 -22.17
C GLY A 878 31.18 -20.82 -21.52
N GLN A 879 31.23 -20.86 -20.19
CA GLN A 879 32.06 -19.97 -19.38
C GLN A 879 33.51 -20.48 -19.28
N HIS A 880 34.46 -19.57 -19.21
CA HIS A 880 35.90 -19.80 -19.04
C HIS A 880 36.40 -19.05 -17.80
N TRP A 881 36.59 -19.76 -16.69
CA TRP A 881 36.90 -19.14 -15.41
C TRP A 881 38.35 -19.38 -14.99
N GLN A 882 39.02 -18.27 -14.67
CA GLN A 882 40.35 -18.28 -14.06
C GLN A 882 40.21 -18.51 -12.55
N VAL A 883 40.80 -19.60 -12.07
CA VAL A 883 40.74 -20.00 -10.67
C VAL A 883 42.10 -20.45 -10.15
N ASP A 884 42.27 -20.45 -8.84
CA ASP A 884 43.45 -21.02 -8.20
C ASP A 884 43.25 -22.47 -7.73
N ASP A 885 44.31 -23.05 -7.17
CA ASP A 885 44.34 -24.43 -6.66
C ASP A 885 43.38 -24.69 -5.50
N THR A 886 43.02 -23.64 -4.75
CA THR A 886 42.18 -23.73 -3.55
C THR A 886 40.72 -23.37 -3.80
N TYR A 887 40.34 -23.04 -5.03
CA TYR A 887 39.00 -22.61 -5.42
C TYR A 887 37.93 -23.65 -5.10
N LEU A 888 38.06 -24.87 -5.63
CA LEU A 888 37.08 -25.95 -5.40
C LEU A 888 36.90 -26.23 -3.89
N LYS A 889 37.99 -26.23 -3.12
CA LYS A 889 37.97 -26.44 -1.67
C LYS A 889 37.26 -25.30 -0.92
N THR A 890 37.51 -24.05 -1.32
CA THR A 890 36.95 -22.85 -0.67
C THR A 890 35.46 -22.69 -0.97
N MET A 891 35.07 -22.98 -2.21
CA MET A 891 33.68 -22.95 -2.66
C MET A 891 32.92 -24.23 -2.35
N GLY A 892 33.56 -25.27 -1.81
CA GLY A 892 32.91 -26.56 -1.51
C GLY A 892 32.38 -27.31 -2.74
N ILE A 893 32.94 -27.04 -3.92
CA ILE A 893 32.53 -27.67 -5.18
C ILE A 893 33.08 -29.10 -5.22
N LYS A 894 32.21 -30.06 -5.56
CA LYS A 894 32.56 -31.48 -5.57
C LYS A 894 33.20 -31.87 -6.90
N LEU A 895 34.37 -32.50 -6.82
CA LEU A 895 35.00 -33.18 -7.94
C LEU A 895 34.35 -34.57 -8.12
N VAL A 896 33.86 -34.84 -9.33
CA VAL A 896 33.20 -36.10 -9.72
C VAL A 896 34.21 -37.10 -10.26
N GLU A 897 35.16 -36.63 -11.08
CA GLU A 897 36.19 -37.46 -11.72
C GLU A 897 37.51 -36.71 -11.84
N GLY A 898 38.64 -37.43 -11.87
CA GLY A 898 39.97 -36.86 -12.05
C GLY A 898 40.56 -36.24 -10.79
N ARG A 899 41.31 -35.13 -10.95
CA ARG A 899 42.00 -34.42 -9.86
C ARG A 899 41.79 -32.91 -9.92
N ASN A 900 42.05 -32.24 -8.79
CA ASN A 900 42.14 -30.77 -8.73
C ASN A 900 43.51 -30.28 -9.24
N PHE A 901 43.63 -28.96 -9.46
CA PHE A 901 44.90 -28.29 -9.75
C PHE A 901 45.89 -28.46 -8.60
N SER A 902 47.18 -28.58 -8.92
CA SER A 902 48.28 -28.61 -7.96
C SER A 902 49.36 -27.59 -8.32
N ARG A 903 49.92 -26.92 -7.30
CA ARG A 903 51.07 -26.02 -7.49
C ARG A 903 52.37 -26.74 -7.82
N ASP A 904 52.44 -28.03 -7.50
CA ASP A 904 53.65 -28.83 -7.71
C ASP A 904 53.77 -29.35 -9.15
N ILE A 905 52.75 -29.14 -10.00
CA ILE A 905 52.68 -29.64 -11.37
C ILE A 905 52.86 -28.46 -12.34
N ALA A 906 53.95 -28.49 -13.11
CA ALA A 906 54.30 -27.42 -14.05
C ALA A 906 53.18 -27.14 -15.08
N ASP A 907 52.61 -28.19 -15.70
CA ASP A 907 51.53 -28.07 -16.68
C ASP A 907 50.28 -27.35 -16.13
N ASP A 908 49.98 -27.56 -14.85
CA ASP A 908 48.87 -26.87 -14.18
C ASP A 908 49.21 -25.40 -14.00
N THR A 909 50.39 -25.10 -13.45
CA THR A 909 50.83 -23.70 -13.25
C THR A 909 51.06 -22.93 -14.56
N ALA A 910 51.31 -23.62 -15.67
CA ALA A 910 51.41 -23.06 -17.01
C ALA A 910 50.04 -22.77 -17.65
N GLY A 911 48.92 -23.11 -16.98
CA GLY A 911 47.57 -22.90 -17.48
C GLY A 911 47.26 -23.73 -18.73
N GLN A 912 47.87 -24.92 -18.86
CA GLN A 912 47.64 -25.84 -19.98
C GLN A 912 46.66 -26.96 -19.61
N THR A 913 46.20 -27.01 -18.36
CA THR A 913 45.20 -27.98 -17.88
C THR A 913 43.89 -27.30 -17.51
N ALA A 914 42.81 -28.08 -17.59
CA ALA A 914 41.46 -27.60 -17.34
C ALA A 914 40.63 -28.59 -16.52
N ILE A 915 39.70 -28.04 -15.74
CA ILE A 915 38.64 -28.79 -15.05
C ILE A 915 37.30 -28.34 -15.65
N ILE A 916 36.47 -29.28 -16.08
CA ILE A 916 35.18 -28.96 -16.72
C ILE A 916 34.00 -29.39 -15.84
N ASN A 917 32.81 -28.83 -16.04
CA ASN A 917 31.60 -29.35 -15.38
C ASN A 917 30.98 -30.52 -16.17
N GLN A 918 30.03 -31.23 -15.56
CA GLN A 918 29.35 -32.37 -16.21
C GLN A 918 28.62 -31.92 -17.48
N ARG A 919 28.03 -30.71 -17.45
CA ARG A 919 27.35 -30.15 -18.62
C ARG A 919 28.27 -29.96 -19.83
N MET A 920 29.48 -29.47 -19.64
CA MET A 920 30.48 -29.34 -20.71
C MET A 920 30.85 -30.71 -21.29
N ALA A 921 31.10 -31.71 -20.44
CA ALA A 921 31.40 -33.06 -20.89
C ALA A 921 30.25 -33.65 -21.72
N GLN A 922 29.00 -33.46 -21.29
CA GLN A 922 27.80 -33.89 -22.02
C GLN A 922 27.64 -33.18 -23.36
N ARG A 923 27.78 -31.85 -23.41
CA ARG A 923 27.59 -31.05 -24.63
C ARG A 923 28.66 -31.33 -25.68
N LEU A 924 29.90 -31.57 -25.26
CA LEU A 924 31.00 -32.00 -26.14
C LEU A 924 30.95 -33.50 -26.47
N ASN A 925 29.95 -34.25 -25.99
CA ASN A 925 29.82 -35.69 -26.17
C ASN A 925 31.07 -36.49 -25.71
N LEU A 926 31.72 -36.05 -24.64
CA LEU A 926 32.88 -36.71 -24.05
C LEU A 926 32.40 -37.83 -23.10
N LYS A 927 32.65 -39.10 -23.47
CA LYS A 927 32.38 -40.26 -22.61
C LYS A 927 33.45 -40.43 -21.51
N ASP A 928 34.72 -40.33 -21.91
CA ASP A 928 35.89 -40.35 -21.02
C ASP A 928 36.60 -38.99 -21.14
N PRO A 929 36.24 -38.01 -20.29
CA PRO A 929 36.70 -36.64 -20.44
C PRO A 929 38.17 -36.45 -20.00
N ILE A 930 38.66 -37.25 -19.05
CA ILE A 930 40.02 -37.09 -18.52
C ILE A 930 41.08 -37.38 -19.59
N GLY A 931 42.07 -36.49 -19.71
CA GLY A 931 43.14 -36.55 -20.69
C GLY A 931 42.79 -36.04 -22.08
N LYS A 932 41.53 -35.69 -22.35
CA LYS A 932 41.10 -35.09 -23.63
C LYS A 932 41.58 -33.65 -23.75
N LEU A 933 41.76 -33.22 -25.00
CA LEU A 933 42.21 -31.87 -25.34
C LEU A 933 41.01 -31.07 -25.87
N ILE A 934 40.70 -29.97 -25.19
CA ILE A 934 39.65 -29.02 -25.54
C ILE A 934 40.32 -27.71 -25.94
N THR A 935 39.81 -27.01 -26.93
CA THR A 935 40.37 -25.75 -27.39
C THR A 935 39.30 -24.68 -27.58
N ASN A 936 39.66 -23.44 -27.28
CA ASN A 936 38.93 -22.21 -27.65
C ASN A 936 39.84 -21.25 -28.45
N GLY A 937 40.87 -21.79 -29.11
CA GLY A 937 42.02 -21.02 -29.62
C GLY A 937 43.29 -21.27 -28.78
N ARG A 938 43.13 -21.54 -27.47
CA ARG A 938 44.15 -22.13 -26.61
C ARG A 938 43.76 -23.57 -26.27
N THR A 939 44.71 -24.50 -26.38
CA THR A 939 44.46 -25.92 -26.05
C THR A 939 44.64 -26.16 -24.56
N PHE A 940 43.68 -26.87 -23.96
CA PHE A 940 43.69 -27.29 -22.56
C PHE A 940 43.49 -28.80 -22.45
N ARG A 941 44.28 -29.45 -21.58
CA ARG A 941 44.11 -30.86 -21.21
C ARG A 941 43.16 -30.99 -20.03
N VAL A 942 42.06 -31.71 -20.22
CA VAL A 942 41.08 -31.98 -19.15
C VAL A 942 41.68 -32.91 -18.10
N ILE A 943 41.75 -32.45 -16.84
CA ILE A 943 42.32 -33.22 -15.72
C ILE A 943 41.29 -33.55 -14.63
N GLY A 944 40.10 -32.96 -14.69
CA GLY A 944 39.04 -33.18 -13.73
C GLY A 944 37.67 -32.80 -14.25
N VAL A 945 36.64 -33.40 -13.66
CA VAL A 945 35.24 -33.06 -13.88
C VAL A 945 34.58 -32.72 -12.55
N VAL A 946 33.99 -31.55 -12.44
CA VAL A 946 33.22 -31.12 -11.26
C VAL A 946 31.73 -31.35 -11.44
N GLN A 947 31.02 -31.52 -10.33
CA GLN A 947 29.56 -31.59 -10.33
C GLN A 947 28.98 -30.27 -10.86
N ASP A 948 27.88 -30.36 -11.61
CA ASP A 948 27.16 -29.17 -12.04
C ASP A 948 26.69 -28.34 -10.84
N PHE A 949 27.03 -27.04 -10.85
CA PHE A 949 26.59 -26.05 -9.87
C PHE A 949 26.03 -24.82 -10.58
N ASN A 950 25.14 -24.11 -9.90
CA ASN A 950 24.46 -22.94 -10.44
C ASN A 950 25.30 -21.69 -10.21
N PHE A 951 25.92 -21.17 -11.28
CA PHE A 951 26.66 -19.90 -11.23
C PHE A 951 25.91 -18.70 -11.83
N GLU A 952 24.79 -18.97 -12.49
CA GLU A 952 23.82 -17.99 -12.96
C GLU A 952 22.53 -18.01 -12.12
N SER A 953 21.62 -17.09 -12.41
CA SER A 953 20.27 -17.11 -11.85
C SER A 953 19.61 -18.48 -12.04
N LEU A 954 19.06 -19.05 -10.96
CA LEU A 954 18.25 -20.28 -10.96
C LEU A 954 16.99 -20.22 -11.88
N ARG A 955 16.79 -19.14 -12.63
CA ARG A 955 15.83 -19.08 -13.75
C ARG A 955 16.32 -19.89 -14.95
N GLY A 956 17.62 -19.86 -15.24
CA GLY A 956 18.26 -20.55 -16.38
C GLY A 956 18.73 -21.96 -16.06
N GLU A 957 19.03 -22.72 -17.11
CA GLU A 957 19.71 -24.02 -16.97
C GLU A 957 21.21 -23.82 -16.66
N ILE A 958 21.86 -24.86 -16.13
CA ILE A 958 23.31 -24.82 -15.91
C ILE A 958 24.01 -24.90 -17.27
N GLU A 959 24.90 -23.94 -17.54
CA GLU A 959 25.67 -23.83 -18.77
C GLU A 959 27.00 -24.61 -18.69
N PRO A 960 27.59 -24.99 -19.84
CA PRO A 960 28.95 -25.53 -19.90
C PRO A 960 29.98 -24.59 -19.28
N MET A 961 30.94 -25.14 -18.55
CA MET A 961 32.00 -24.35 -17.91
C MET A 961 33.34 -25.07 -17.97
N LEU A 962 34.40 -24.29 -18.20
CA LEU A 962 35.80 -24.67 -18.09
C LEU A 962 36.49 -23.79 -17.06
N LEU A 963 37.16 -24.42 -16.10
CA LEU A 963 38.05 -23.79 -15.13
C LEU A 963 39.50 -24.04 -15.56
N HIS A 964 40.36 -23.03 -15.51
CA HIS A 964 41.81 -23.21 -15.67
C HIS A 964 42.58 -22.47 -14.58
N TYR A 965 43.81 -22.92 -14.36
CA TYR A 965 44.67 -22.32 -13.35
C TYR A 965 45.29 -21.02 -13.85
N GLU A 966 44.84 -19.91 -13.29
CA GLU A 966 45.41 -18.58 -13.48
C GLU A 966 44.92 -17.66 -12.35
N LEU A 967 45.78 -16.77 -11.86
CA LEU A 967 45.40 -15.84 -10.81
C LEU A 967 44.70 -14.64 -11.43
N SER A 968 43.43 -14.45 -11.10
CA SER A 968 42.67 -13.23 -11.41
C SER A 968 42.48 -12.44 -10.10
N PRO A 969 43.29 -11.39 -9.85
CA PRO A 969 43.56 -10.89 -8.50
C PRO A 969 42.57 -9.85 -7.97
N SER A 970 41.46 -9.53 -8.64
CA SER A 970 40.55 -8.45 -8.17
C SER A 970 39.71 -8.85 -6.95
N MET A 971 39.48 -10.15 -6.74
CA MET A 971 38.72 -10.69 -5.61
C MET A 971 39.41 -11.88 -4.93
N MET A 972 39.20 -11.98 -3.61
CA MET A 972 39.67 -13.09 -2.79
C MET A 972 38.55 -13.59 -1.89
N THR A 973 38.28 -14.89 -1.92
CA THR A 973 37.29 -15.54 -1.07
C THR A 973 37.95 -16.23 0.12
N ILE A 974 37.35 -16.06 1.30
CA ILE A 974 37.86 -16.55 2.58
C ILE A 974 36.76 -17.36 3.25
N LYS A 975 36.95 -18.68 3.36
CA LYS A 975 36.05 -19.56 4.11
C LYS A 975 36.41 -19.49 5.58
N CYS A 976 35.47 -19.04 6.42
CA CYS A 976 35.67 -18.94 7.86
C CYS A 976 35.50 -20.30 8.55
N SER A 977 36.19 -20.53 9.68
CA SER A 977 36.20 -21.82 10.41
C SER A 977 34.93 -22.16 11.21
N GLY A 978 33.85 -21.39 11.10
CA GLY A 978 32.59 -21.64 11.82
C GLY A 978 32.44 -20.97 13.21
N GLY A 979 33.37 -20.09 13.60
CA GLY A 979 33.35 -19.34 14.88
C GLY A 979 32.74 -17.92 14.79
N ASP A 980 33.18 -17.00 15.67
CA ASP A 980 32.76 -15.59 15.63
C ASP A 980 33.31 -14.89 14.37
N VAL A 981 32.46 -14.81 13.34
CA VAL A 981 32.76 -14.14 12.07
C VAL A 981 33.24 -12.70 12.27
N ARG A 982 32.81 -12.00 13.34
CA ARG A 982 33.27 -10.63 13.61
C ARG A 982 34.75 -10.60 13.98
N GLN A 983 35.22 -11.61 14.70
CA GLN A 983 36.63 -11.74 15.03
C GLN A 983 37.46 -11.97 13.77
N THR A 984 37.02 -12.88 12.88
CA THR A 984 37.69 -13.10 11.59
C THR A 984 37.76 -11.81 10.77
N VAL A 985 36.66 -11.06 10.68
CA VAL A 985 36.65 -9.76 9.98
C VAL A 985 37.65 -8.78 10.60
N ALA A 986 37.75 -8.72 11.93
CA ALA A 986 38.70 -7.83 12.61
C ALA A 986 40.15 -8.23 12.34
N GLU A 987 40.47 -9.53 12.39
CA GLU A 987 41.79 -10.08 12.08
C GLU A 987 42.20 -9.82 10.63
N VAL A 988 41.30 -10.07 9.68
CA VAL A 988 41.52 -9.79 8.26
C VAL A 988 41.67 -8.29 7.99
N SER A 989 40.86 -7.45 8.65
CA SER A 989 40.98 -5.99 8.56
C SER A 989 42.32 -5.48 9.10
N ALA A 990 42.84 -6.08 10.18
CA ALA A 990 44.14 -5.73 10.73
C ALA A 990 45.29 -6.17 9.80
N LEU A 991 45.17 -7.34 9.16
CA LEU A 991 46.14 -7.79 8.17
C LEU A 991 46.12 -6.91 6.92
N TRP A 992 44.93 -6.56 6.40
CA TRP A 992 44.79 -5.68 5.24
C TRP A 992 45.55 -4.37 5.41
N LYS A 993 45.42 -3.71 6.57
CA LYS A 993 46.12 -2.46 6.89
C LYS A 993 47.66 -2.56 6.86
N LYS A 994 48.23 -3.76 6.99
CA LYS A 994 49.69 -3.96 6.90
C LYS A 994 50.16 -4.02 5.44
N PHE A 995 49.32 -4.53 4.54
CA PHE A 995 49.64 -4.70 3.12
C PHE A 995 49.21 -3.52 2.26
N SER A 996 48.10 -2.85 2.61
CA SER A 996 47.64 -1.63 1.95
C SER A 996 47.28 -0.57 3.00
N LEU A 997 48.07 0.51 3.02
CA LEU A 997 47.87 1.67 3.90
C LEU A 997 46.94 2.71 3.28
N ASP A 998 46.88 2.74 1.96
CA ASP A 998 46.18 3.72 1.14
C ASP A 998 44.80 3.23 0.66
N GLN A 999 44.35 2.03 1.05
CA GLN A 999 43.02 1.53 0.68
C GLN A 999 42.23 1.00 1.87
N PRO A 1000 40.95 1.42 2.03
CA PRO A 1000 40.07 0.81 3.01
C PRO A 1000 39.73 -0.63 2.64
N ILE A 1001 39.64 -1.51 3.64
CA ILE A 1001 39.20 -2.89 3.40
C ILE A 1001 37.75 -2.92 2.91
N ARG A 1002 37.51 -3.69 1.85
CA ARG A 1002 36.17 -3.90 1.29
C ARG A 1002 35.85 -5.38 1.29
N TYR A 1003 34.75 -5.73 1.94
CA TYR A 1003 34.30 -7.11 2.01
C TYR A 1003 32.78 -7.23 1.95
N THR A 1004 32.31 -8.29 1.33
CA THR A 1004 30.91 -8.75 1.37
C THR A 1004 30.88 -10.21 1.84
N PHE A 1005 29.69 -10.77 2.04
CA PHE A 1005 29.52 -12.19 2.26
C PHE A 1005 28.79 -12.82 1.08
N LEU A 1006 29.23 -14.01 0.69
CA LEU A 1006 28.74 -14.70 -0.49
C LEU A 1006 27.24 -15.04 -0.39
N ASP A 1007 26.73 -15.31 0.81
CA ASP A 1007 25.30 -15.56 1.08
C ASP A 1007 24.43 -14.32 0.83
N GLN A 1008 24.93 -13.13 1.17
CA GLN A 1008 24.26 -11.84 0.96
C GLN A 1008 24.26 -11.47 -0.53
N ASP A 1009 25.41 -11.58 -1.20
CA ASP A 1009 25.53 -11.29 -2.63
C ASP A 1009 24.66 -12.28 -3.45
N PHE A 1010 24.59 -13.55 -3.05
CA PHE A 1010 23.70 -14.54 -3.66
C PHE A 1010 22.21 -14.22 -3.45
N ALA A 1011 21.83 -13.77 -2.26
CA ALA A 1011 20.44 -13.38 -1.98
C ALA A 1011 20.01 -12.16 -2.81
N ALA A 1012 20.93 -11.21 -3.06
CA ALA A 1012 20.67 -10.01 -3.85
C ALA A 1012 20.22 -10.31 -5.30
N MET A 1013 20.60 -11.46 -5.87
CA MET A 1013 20.12 -11.91 -7.20
C MET A 1013 18.59 -12.09 -7.29
N TYR A 1014 17.92 -12.18 -6.14
CA TYR A 1014 16.47 -12.44 -6.06
C TYR A 1014 15.69 -11.28 -5.44
N ASP A 1015 16.34 -10.14 -5.20
CA ASP A 1015 15.71 -8.97 -4.58
C ASP A 1015 14.50 -8.48 -5.38
N ASP A 1016 14.53 -8.55 -6.71
CA ASP A 1016 13.40 -8.16 -7.56
C ASP A 1016 12.18 -9.07 -7.38
N VAL A 1017 12.41 -10.36 -7.16
CA VAL A 1017 11.33 -11.33 -6.89
C VAL A 1017 10.73 -11.06 -5.51
N VAL A 1018 11.58 -10.79 -4.50
CA VAL A 1018 11.14 -10.43 -3.15
C VAL A 1018 10.36 -9.11 -3.16
N ARG A 1019 10.87 -8.11 -3.88
CA ARG A 1019 10.23 -6.80 -4.04
C ARG A 1019 8.85 -6.94 -4.65
N THR A 1020 8.76 -7.68 -5.75
CA THR A 1020 7.49 -8.01 -6.42
C THR A 1020 6.52 -8.70 -5.46
N GLY A 1021 6.97 -9.72 -4.73
CA GLY A 1021 6.16 -10.42 -3.73
C GLY A 1021 5.62 -9.50 -2.64
N SER A 1022 6.45 -8.57 -2.16
CA SER A 1022 6.09 -7.61 -1.11
C SER A 1022 5.06 -6.57 -1.60
N ILE A 1023 5.21 -6.10 -2.84
CA ILE A 1023 4.25 -5.20 -3.50
C ILE A 1023 2.90 -5.91 -3.70
N LEU A 1024 2.91 -7.14 -4.23
CA LEU A 1024 1.70 -7.94 -4.42
C LEU A 1024 0.96 -8.23 -3.11
N THR A 1025 1.70 -8.56 -2.05
CA THR A 1025 1.14 -8.78 -0.70
C THR A 1025 0.42 -7.53 -0.20
N SER A 1026 1.06 -6.36 -0.34
CA SER A 1026 0.48 -5.08 0.07
C SER A 1026 -0.83 -4.78 -0.66
N PHE A 1027 -0.88 -5.07 -1.97
CA PHE A 1027 -2.09 -4.89 -2.78
C PHE A 1027 -3.18 -5.93 -2.50
N ALA A 1028 -2.82 -7.18 -2.21
CA ALA A 1028 -3.77 -8.20 -1.78
C ALA A 1028 -4.47 -7.77 -0.48
N VAL A 1029 -3.69 -7.33 0.52
CA VAL A 1029 -4.21 -6.80 1.80
C VAL A 1029 -5.15 -5.61 1.56
N LEU A 1030 -4.77 -4.69 0.67
CA LEU A 1030 -5.61 -3.55 0.33
C LEU A 1030 -6.92 -3.97 -0.37
N ALA A 1031 -6.85 -4.86 -1.37
CA ALA A 1031 -7.99 -5.36 -2.12
C ALA A 1031 -9.01 -6.05 -1.18
N ILE A 1032 -8.52 -6.91 -0.29
CA ILE A 1032 -9.35 -7.58 0.73
C ILE A 1032 -9.97 -6.54 1.67
N THR A 1033 -9.22 -5.50 2.08
CA THR A 1033 -9.73 -4.43 2.96
C THR A 1033 -10.91 -3.72 2.31
N ILE A 1034 -10.77 -3.36 1.04
CA ILE A 1034 -11.82 -2.70 0.29
C ILE A 1034 -13.02 -3.65 0.12
N ALA A 1035 -12.81 -4.92 -0.27
CA ALA A 1035 -13.88 -5.92 -0.41
C ALA A 1035 -14.67 -6.13 0.89
N CYS A 1036 -13.98 -6.23 2.02
CA CYS A 1036 -14.59 -6.40 3.35
C CYS A 1036 -15.38 -5.17 3.78
N LEU A 1037 -14.90 -3.95 3.53
CA LEU A 1037 -15.67 -2.73 3.78
C LEU A 1037 -17.00 -2.71 3.02
N GLY A 1038 -16.99 -3.17 1.78
CA GLY A 1038 -18.19 -3.33 0.96
C GLY A 1038 -19.16 -4.37 1.52
N LEU A 1039 -18.65 -5.56 1.85
CA LEU A 1039 -19.43 -6.65 2.44
C LEU A 1039 -20.02 -6.25 3.79
N PHE A 1040 -19.23 -5.59 4.62
CA PHE A 1040 -19.63 -5.06 5.92
C PHE A 1040 -20.85 -4.15 5.77
N ALA A 1041 -20.77 -3.14 4.90
CA ALA A 1041 -21.83 -2.17 4.75
C ALA A 1041 -23.08 -2.77 4.09
N LEU A 1042 -22.92 -3.79 3.24
CA LEU A 1042 -24.03 -4.56 2.68
C LEU A 1042 -24.72 -5.43 3.75
N SER A 1043 -23.95 -6.10 4.60
CA SER A 1043 -24.50 -6.89 5.72
C SER A 1043 -25.26 -6.00 6.72
N ALA A 1044 -24.75 -4.81 6.99
CA ALA A 1044 -25.40 -3.82 7.84
C ALA A 1044 -26.74 -3.36 7.27
N PHE A 1045 -26.78 -3.11 5.96
CA PHE A 1045 -28.02 -2.78 5.28
C PHE A 1045 -29.04 -3.93 5.30
N MET A 1046 -28.61 -5.17 5.03
CA MET A 1046 -29.50 -6.34 5.05
C MET A 1046 -30.06 -6.61 6.45
N ALA A 1047 -29.24 -6.44 7.49
CA ALA A 1047 -29.69 -6.55 8.88
C ALA A 1047 -30.72 -5.46 9.24
N GLU A 1048 -30.55 -4.23 8.73
CA GLU A 1048 -31.52 -3.14 8.90
C GLU A 1048 -32.85 -3.47 8.20
N GLN A 1049 -32.80 -4.00 6.97
CA GLN A 1049 -33.97 -4.36 6.17
C GLN A 1049 -34.74 -5.57 6.75
N ARG A 1050 -34.03 -6.56 7.31
CA ARG A 1050 -34.63 -7.75 7.95
C ARG A 1050 -34.92 -7.56 9.44
N SER A 1051 -34.79 -6.35 9.98
CA SER A 1051 -34.96 -6.08 11.43
C SER A 1051 -36.32 -6.52 11.99
N LYS A 1052 -37.41 -6.33 11.24
CA LYS A 1052 -38.76 -6.77 11.63
C LYS A 1052 -38.91 -8.28 11.61
N GLU A 1053 -38.40 -8.93 10.56
CA GLU A 1053 -38.36 -10.39 10.45
C GLU A 1053 -37.56 -11.03 11.59
N ILE A 1054 -36.38 -10.47 11.89
CA ILE A 1054 -35.53 -10.88 13.01
C ILE A 1054 -36.27 -10.69 14.35
N GLY A 1055 -36.96 -9.56 14.54
CA GLY A 1055 -37.76 -9.29 15.72
C GLY A 1055 -38.88 -10.31 15.93
N VAL A 1056 -39.63 -10.64 14.88
CA VAL A 1056 -40.68 -11.67 14.90
C VAL A 1056 -40.08 -13.04 15.23
N ARG A 1057 -39.03 -13.46 14.52
CA ARG A 1057 -38.36 -14.76 14.78
C ARG A 1057 -37.83 -14.86 16.21
N LYS A 1058 -37.30 -13.77 16.77
CA LYS A 1058 -36.77 -13.72 18.13
C LYS A 1058 -37.89 -13.81 19.19
N VAL A 1059 -39.05 -13.19 18.93
CA VAL A 1059 -40.25 -13.38 19.77
C VAL A 1059 -40.78 -14.81 19.67
N LEU A 1060 -40.65 -15.44 18.50
CA LEU A 1060 -41.00 -16.85 18.27
C LEU A 1060 -39.95 -17.86 18.78
N GLY A 1061 -38.93 -17.41 19.54
CA GLY A 1061 -37.96 -18.30 20.18
C GLY A 1061 -36.69 -18.61 19.39
N ALA A 1062 -36.43 -17.94 18.26
CA ALA A 1062 -35.18 -18.15 17.52
C ALA A 1062 -33.94 -17.71 18.33
N SER A 1063 -32.96 -18.60 18.43
CA SER A 1063 -31.70 -18.30 19.11
C SER A 1063 -30.87 -17.25 18.36
N VAL A 1064 -30.02 -16.52 19.09
CA VAL A 1064 -29.07 -15.55 18.52
C VAL A 1064 -28.14 -16.22 17.50
N GLN A 1065 -27.72 -17.47 17.77
CA GLN A 1065 -26.93 -18.30 16.87
C GLN A 1065 -27.68 -18.65 15.58
N GLY A 1066 -28.96 -19.01 15.66
CA GLY A 1066 -29.77 -19.31 14.46
C GLY A 1066 -29.95 -18.10 13.54
N ILE A 1067 -30.19 -16.92 14.12
CA ILE A 1067 -30.34 -15.67 13.36
C ILE A 1067 -29.01 -15.25 12.71
N THR A 1068 -27.89 -15.40 13.44
CA THR A 1068 -26.56 -15.06 12.93
C THR A 1068 -26.10 -15.99 11.83
N ALA A 1069 -26.34 -17.29 11.95
CA ALA A 1069 -26.06 -18.28 10.91
C ALA A 1069 -26.85 -17.97 9.63
N LEU A 1070 -28.16 -17.69 9.75
CA LEU A 1070 -29.02 -17.36 8.61
C LEU A 1070 -28.50 -16.15 7.82
N LEU A 1071 -28.09 -15.09 8.52
CA LEU A 1071 -27.55 -13.88 7.87
C LEU A 1071 -26.17 -14.12 7.25
N SER A 1072 -25.36 -14.99 7.84
CA SER A 1072 -23.99 -15.25 7.37
C SER A 1072 -23.95 -16.20 6.17
N ILE A 1073 -24.86 -17.19 6.10
CA ILE A 1073 -24.89 -18.21 5.04
C ILE A 1073 -25.07 -17.59 3.65
N ASP A 1074 -25.88 -16.52 3.53
CA ASP A 1074 -26.14 -15.82 2.28
C ASP A 1074 -24.85 -15.24 1.67
N PHE A 1075 -23.89 -14.85 2.51
CA PHE A 1075 -22.60 -14.31 2.08
C PHE A 1075 -21.54 -15.39 1.90
N ILE A 1076 -21.49 -16.39 2.79
CA ILE A 1076 -20.54 -17.50 2.70
C ILE A 1076 -20.71 -18.24 1.37
N LYS A 1077 -21.96 -18.47 0.91
CA LYS A 1077 -22.23 -19.08 -0.40
C LYS A 1077 -21.57 -18.32 -1.55
N LEU A 1078 -21.55 -16.99 -1.49
CA LEU A 1078 -20.91 -16.15 -2.53
C LEU A 1078 -19.38 -16.25 -2.46
N VAL A 1079 -18.81 -16.32 -1.26
CA VAL A 1079 -17.36 -16.51 -1.07
C VAL A 1079 -16.94 -17.90 -1.54
N LEU A 1080 -17.70 -18.95 -1.24
CA LEU A 1080 -17.42 -20.31 -1.73
C LEU A 1080 -17.46 -20.38 -3.26
N LEU A 1081 -18.44 -19.73 -3.90
CA LEU A 1081 -18.50 -19.63 -5.35
C LEU A 1081 -17.30 -18.85 -5.92
N ALA A 1082 -16.86 -17.81 -5.23
CA ALA A 1082 -15.67 -17.05 -5.61
C ALA A 1082 -14.39 -17.91 -5.53
N ILE A 1083 -14.24 -18.76 -4.50
CA ILE A 1083 -13.11 -19.71 -4.38
C ILE A 1083 -13.10 -20.68 -5.57
N LEU A 1084 -14.27 -21.21 -5.94
CA LEU A 1084 -14.42 -22.16 -7.04
C LEU A 1084 -14.00 -21.54 -8.39
N ILE A 1085 -14.29 -20.25 -8.60
CA ILE A 1085 -13.89 -19.52 -9.82
C ILE A 1085 -12.43 -19.06 -9.76
N ALA A 1086 -11.97 -18.59 -8.60
CA ALA A 1086 -10.62 -18.04 -8.45
C ALA A 1086 -9.54 -19.10 -8.56
N SER A 1087 -9.78 -20.30 -8.04
CA SER A 1087 -8.79 -21.40 -8.01
C SER A 1087 -8.25 -21.77 -9.40
N PRO A 1088 -9.09 -22.07 -10.43
CA PRO A 1088 -8.59 -22.40 -11.76
C PRO A 1088 -7.90 -21.20 -12.46
N ILE A 1089 -8.39 -19.98 -12.24
CA ILE A 1089 -7.78 -18.77 -12.82
C ILE A 1089 -6.39 -18.54 -12.24
N ALA A 1090 -6.27 -18.63 -10.90
CA ALA A 1090 -4.99 -18.48 -10.21
C ALA A 1090 -4.02 -19.61 -10.59
N TRP A 1091 -4.50 -20.84 -10.68
CA TRP A 1091 -3.69 -21.98 -11.13
C TRP A 1091 -3.14 -21.75 -12.55
N TRP A 1092 -3.99 -21.36 -13.51
CA TRP A 1092 -3.57 -21.11 -14.88
C TRP A 1092 -2.54 -19.96 -14.98
N ALA A 1093 -2.82 -18.83 -14.32
CA ALA A 1093 -1.94 -17.66 -14.34
C ALA A 1093 -0.58 -17.97 -13.69
N MET A 1094 -0.58 -18.62 -12.52
CA MET A 1094 0.65 -18.95 -11.79
C MET A 1094 1.43 -20.09 -12.43
N ASN A 1095 0.76 -21.06 -13.05
CA ASN A 1095 1.45 -22.10 -13.81
C ASN A 1095 2.17 -21.49 -15.02
N LYS A 1096 1.55 -20.53 -15.72
CA LYS A 1096 2.21 -19.80 -16.81
C LYS A 1096 3.39 -18.97 -16.31
N TRP A 1097 3.27 -18.31 -15.16
CA TRP A 1097 4.38 -17.57 -14.56
C TRP A 1097 5.55 -18.49 -14.13
N LEU A 1098 5.24 -19.64 -13.52
CA LEU A 1098 6.25 -20.63 -13.12
C LEU A 1098 6.98 -21.27 -14.30
N GLN A 1099 6.43 -21.22 -15.52
CA GLN A 1099 7.13 -21.70 -16.72
C GLN A 1099 8.39 -20.91 -17.06
N ASN A 1100 8.52 -19.67 -16.56
CA ASN A 1100 9.71 -18.84 -16.74
C ASN A 1100 10.88 -19.25 -15.85
N PHE A 1101 10.72 -20.27 -14.99
CA PHE A 1101 11.77 -20.79 -14.13
C PHE A 1101 12.11 -22.22 -14.54
N ALA A 1102 13.39 -22.49 -14.85
CA ALA A 1102 13.88 -23.86 -15.05
C ALA A 1102 13.63 -24.73 -13.81
N TYR A 1103 13.87 -24.15 -12.62
CA TYR A 1103 13.60 -24.78 -11.34
C TYR A 1103 12.35 -24.18 -10.68
N LYS A 1104 11.25 -24.93 -10.71
CA LYS A 1104 9.94 -24.48 -10.21
C LYS A 1104 9.32 -25.43 -9.19
N ILE A 1105 8.54 -24.86 -8.28
CA ILE A 1105 7.66 -25.63 -7.39
C ILE A 1105 6.48 -26.22 -8.15
N THR A 1106 5.90 -27.29 -7.61
CA THR A 1106 4.61 -27.82 -8.05
C THR A 1106 3.49 -27.19 -7.23
N ILE A 1107 2.55 -26.51 -7.88
CA ILE A 1107 1.40 -25.87 -7.21
C ILE A 1107 0.58 -26.94 -6.48
N SER A 1108 0.59 -26.87 -5.14
CA SER A 1108 -0.05 -27.86 -4.28
C SER A 1108 -1.45 -27.41 -3.84
N TRP A 1109 -2.37 -28.37 -3.62
CA TRP A 1109 -3.77 -28.08 -3.29
C TRP A 1109 -3.94 -27.24 -2.00
N TRP A 1110 -3.02 -27.40 -1.04
CA TRP A 1110 -3.08 -26.70 0.25
C TRP A 1110 -3.02 -25.18 0.08
N MET A 1111 -2.34 -24.67 -0.95
CA MET A 1111 -2.22 -23.22 -1.22
C MET A 1111 -3.61 -22.59 -1.47
N PHE A 1112 -4.46 -23.28 -2.23
CA PHE A 1112 -5.84 -22.89 -2.47
C PHE A 1112 -6.70 -23.03 -1.21
N ALA A 1113 -6.49 -24.10 -0.44
CA ALA A 1113 -7.21 -24.33 0.82
C ALA A 1113 -6.89 -23.24 1.85
N THR A 1114 -5.63 -22.85 2.02
CA THR A 1114 -5.23 -21.75 2.92
C THR A 1114 -5.80 -20.41 2.48
N ALA A 1115 -5.72 -20.08 1.19
CA ALA A 1115 -6.27 -18.84 0.66
C ALA A 1115 -7.81 -18.78 0.81
N GLY A 1116 -8.48 -19.88 0.47
CA GLY A 1116 -9.93 -20.01 0.59
C GLY A 1116 -10.42 -19.96 2.03
N LEU A 1117 -9.77 -20.69 2.95
CA LEU A 1117 -10.09 -20.67 4.37
C LEU A 1117 -9.87 -19.28 4.96
N GLY A 1118 -8.77 -18.62 4.62
CA GLY A 1118 -8.49 -17.24 5.01
C GLY A 1118 -9.59 -16.28 4.54
N ALA A 1119 -10.00 -16.35 3.28
CA ALA A 1119 -11.08 -15.52 2.74
C ALA A 1119 -12.42 -15.77 3.44
N VAL A 1120 -12.76 -17.04 3.74
CA VAL A 1120 -13.98 -17.41 4.47
C VAL A 1120 -13.95 -16.88 5.90
N LEU A 1121 -12.84 -17.03 6.62
CA LEU A 1121 -12.67 -16.50 7.97
C LEU A 1121 -12.81 -14.98 8.01
N ILE A 1122 -12.19 -14.28 7.08
CA ILE A 1122 -12.28 -12.82 6.98
C ILE A 1122 -13.72 -12.39 6.68
N ALA A 1123 -14.41 -13.04 5.74
CA ALA A 1123 -15.80 -12.75 5.43
C ALA A 1123 -16.73 -13.04 6.63
N LEU A 1124 -16.51 -14.16 7.32
CA LEU A 1124 -17.23 -14.53 8.55
C LEU A 1124 -17.04 -13.48 9.64
N MET A 1125 -15.80 -13.07 9.93
CA MET A 1125 -15.53 -12.02 10.93
C MET A 1125 -16.25 -10.71 10.57
N THR A 1126 -16.23 -10.36 9.28
CA THR A 1126 -16.87 -9.12 8.78
C THR A 1126 -18.39 -9.14 8.92
N VAL A 1127 -19.05 -10.27 8.61
CA VAL A 1127 -20.52 -10.39 8.61
C VAL A 1127 -21.08 -10.75 9.99
N SER A 1128 -20.39 -11.62 10.73
CA SER A 1128 -20.82 -12.11 12.05
C SER A 1128 -20.98 -10.96 13.04
N PHE A 1129 -20.06 -9.98 13.02
CA PHE A 1129 -20.13 -8.81 13.89
C PHE A 1129 -21.49 -8.10 13.82
N GLN A 1130 -21.95 -7.80 12.61
CA GLN A 1130 -23.20 -7.07 12.39
C GLN A 1130 -24.43 -7.96 12.58
N SER A 1131 -24.30 -9.24 12.22
CA SER A 1131 -25.36 -10.24 12.42
C SER A 1131 -25.63 -10.45 13.92
N VAL A 1132 -24.57 -10.53 14.74
CA VAL A 1132 -24.66 -10.69 16.20
C VAL A 1132 -25.32 -9.45 16.80
N LYS A 1133 -24.88 -8.26 16.40
CA LYS A 1133 -25.48 -7.00 16.83
C LYS A 1133 -26.98 -6.93 16.52
N ALA A 1134 -27.40 -7.33 15.32
CA ALA A 1134 -28.80 -7.35 14.94
C ALA A 1134 -29.60 -8.38 15.74
N ALA A 1135 -29.02 -9.56 15.96
CA ALA A 1135 -29.63 -10.63 16.76
C ALA A 1135 -29.73 -10.27 18.25
N LEU A 1136 -28.84 -9.43 18.79
CA LEU A 1136 -28.88 -8.94 20.17
C LEU A 1136 -29.87 -7.79 20.40
N ALA A 1137 -30.38 -7.15 19.34
CA ALA A 1137 -31.30 -6.01 19.45
C ALA A 1137 -32.61 -6.39 20.18
N ASN A 1138 -33.18 -5.44 20.94
CA ASN A 1138 -34.40 -5.67 21.70
C ASN A 1138 -35.62 -5.76 20.75
N PRO A 1139 -36.34 -6.90 20.71
CA PRO A 1139 -37.45 -7.12 19.78
C PRO A 1139 -38.60 -6.11 19.98
N VAL A 1140 -38.81 -5.59 21.18
CA VAL A 1140 -39.86 -4.59 21.48
C VAL A 1140 -39.59 -3.27 20.75
N LYS A 1141 -38.32 -2.86 20.62
CA LYS A 1141 -37.96 -1.67 19.85
C LYS A 1141 -38.12 -1.91 18.35
N SER A 1142 -37.73 -3.09 17.87
CA SER A 1142 -37.79 -3.46 16.45
C SER A 1142 -39.22 -3.61 15.91
N LEU A 1143 -40.19 -3.96 16.77
CA LEU A 1143 -41.60 -4.09 16.40
C LEU A 1143 -42.38 -2.77 16.50
N ARG A 1144 -41.90 -1.80 17.29
CA ARG A 1144 -42.58 -0.51 17.56
C ARG A 1144 -42.14 0.63 16.63
N SER A 1145 -41.10 0.45 15.83
CA SER A 1145 -40.62 1.46 14.88
C SER A 1145 -41.46 1.47 13.60
N GLU A 1146 -42.22 2.56 13.38
CA GLU A 1146 -42.81 2.96 12.09
C GLU A 1146 -41.97 4.03 11.38
#